data_AF-A0A8T5EJP3-F1
#
_entry.id   AF-A0A8T5EJP3-F1
#
_cell.length_a   1.000
_cell.length_b   1.000
_cell.length_c   1.000
_cell.angle_alpha   90.00
_cell.angle_beta   90.00
_cell.angle_gamma   90.00
#
_symmetry.space_group_name_H-M   'P 1'
#
loop_
_entity.id
_entity.type
_entity.pdbx_description
1 polymer ?
#
loop_
_entity_poly.entity_id
_entity_poly.type
_entity_poly.pdbx_seq_one_letter_code
_entity_poly.pdbx_strand_id
1 'polypeptide(L)'
;MPVGTPSAGGPIGRSRMRISASGYVVWKRCPRQWFTGSKIGLRGPVNPRMVMGIRVEEALVGLLMESPMGKHLEGKSRWSAWVRGNSISSIEELLSENSDDDSDGSEGEKTTLQPTPTPQSIEELREWIMAKVDDAVATIHELGSADWKKKPYRTENYAWDDLEHEMLRNMLIGGLTLFLEEVEKCHAEAGGPHRELWQKSGDPHRVPAPRWDNKPCFPLPNKVPGFQLLSDKEFDNSLVGFGTSDSISWAEAWEIARPWVKDPRVYQPQRMYHPAGWASGELDLVLRWRGKATLVDIKASDGNSKYAAGLEHQLAFYRFLWAATRQGEDVADCHEVEGLEGWYLNGPQRKIFSPLTEPEMEEVTEELHGIWKRMITADAEPENWPDCTCGGCTTELNKLEKEHILIHGKSVPLPTRYAGLELDEIISRLQARSPAQKLSEIKCRINVMGDVGGRWGPLSNHYGEQVHGAVMRTGGSSNAILEEMGPGAFPPLSAFSEGEHVLCDVAPGQWRKTTRLYLDGRSKMVPLKEWKGDSPEITRLGLIQTRINADGLIVGRGGTTGVRISGKPWAMVTAHLWDGERVIEIVAFGRGISESLSTLQVGDRLLITGAELGFRAGLPQIRVSPFSTRIEVISRDWQSDETHPNQNL
;
A
#
# COMPACT_ATOMS: atom_id res chain seq x y z
N MET A 1 14.30 10.48 3.71
CA MET A 1 14.17 9.53 2.59
C MET A 1 14.88 10.10 1.41
N PRO A 2 15.63 9.29 0.66
CA PRO A 2 15.91 9.61 -0.74
C PRO A 2 14.63 9.52 -1.57
N VAL A 3 13.66 10.37 -1.28
CA VAL A 3 12.39 10.33 -1.99
C VAL A 3 12.63 10.87 -3.39
N GLY A 4 12.80 9.95 -4.34
CA GLY A 4 12.56 10.24 -5.73
C GLY A 4 11.14 10.77 -5.89
N THR A 5 10.97 11.77 -6.75
CA THR A 5 9.66 12.36 -7.04
C THR A 5 8.70 11.26 -7.48
N PRO A 6 7.59 10.99 -6.76
CA PRO A 6 6.64 9.97 -7.21
C PRO A 6 6.17 10.37 -8.60
N SER A 7 6.29 9.47 -9.58
CA SER A 7 5.60 9.64 -10.87
C SER A 7 4.15 9.99 -10.55
N ALA A 8 3.71 11.17 -10.98
CA ALA A 8 2.61 11.88 -10.35
C ALA A 8 1.27 11.15 -10.51
N GLY A 9 0.99 10.14 -9.70
CA GLY A 9 -0.33 9.53 -9.72
C GLY A 9 -0.56 8.17 -9.09
N GLY A 10 -1.83 7.91 -8.78
CA GLY A 10 -2.32 6.83 -7.90
C GLY A 10 -2.86 7.39 -6.58
N PRO A 11 -3.92 6.83 -5.94
CA PRO A 11 -4.07 6.98 -4.49
C PRO A 11 -2.78 6.41 -3.86
N ILE A 12 -1.89 7.31 -3.45
CA ILE A 12 -0.65 7.01 -2.73
C ILE A 12 0.45 6.33 -3.61
N GLY A 13 0.43 6.49 -4.94
CA GLY A 13 1.52 5.96 -5.81
C GLY A 13 1.64 4.42 -5.85
N ARG A 14 0.62 3.69 -5.38
CA ARG A 14 0.54 2.23 -5.46
C ARG A 14 -0.11 1.81 -6.79
N SER A 15 0.70 1.29 -7.70
CA SER A 15 0.24 0.71 -8.96
C SER A 15 0.38 -0.81 -8.92
N ARG A 16 -0.61 -1.54 -9.44
CA ARG A 16 -0.50 -3.01 -9.67
C ARG A 16 0.51 -3.34 -10.78
N MET A 17 0.97 -2.32 -11.50
CA MET A 17 1.91 -2.42 -12.61
C MET A 17 3.36 -2.17 -12.18
N ARG A 18 3.65 -2.01 -10.88
CA ARG A 18 5.01 -1.91 -10.34
C ARG A 18 5.35 -3.13 -9.51
N ILE A 19 6.60 -3.56 -9.59
CA ILE A 19 7.15 -4.51 -8.62
C ILE A 19 7.49 -3.79 -7.31
N SER A 20 7.19 -4.45 -6.20
CA SER A 20 7.54 -4.02 -4.84
C SER A 20 8.28 -5.14 -4.13
N ALA A 21 9.01 -4.83 -3.06
CA ALA A 21 9.73 -5.83 -2.27
C ALA A 21 8.79 -6.97 -1.79
N SER A 22 7.62 -6.60 -1.23
CA SER A 22 6.59 -7.58 -0.86
C SER A 22 6.03 -8.36 -2.05
N GLY A 23 5.86 -7.72 -3.21
CA GLY A 23 5.44 -8.38 -4.45
C GLY A 23 6.48 -9.39 -4.94
N TYR A 24 7.76 -9.04 -4.88
CA TYR A 24 8.89 -9.89 -5.24
C TYR A 24 8.99 -11.11 -4.31
N VAL A 25 8.90 -10.91 -3.00
CA VAL A 25 8.91 -12.02 -2.02
C VAL A 25 7.77 -13.01 -2.28
N VAL A 26 6.56 -12.52 -2.55
CA VAL A 26 5.42 -13.39 -2.87
C VAL A 26 5.63 -14.08 -4.22
N TRP A 27 6.19 -13.38 -5.22
CA TRP A 27 6.51 -13.98 -6.52
C TRP A 27 7.52 -15.12 -6.40
N LYS A 28 8.62 -14.93 -5.65
CA LYS A 28 9.64 -15.97 -5.42
C LYS A 28 9.07 -17.17 -4.69
N ARG A 29 8.09 -16.97 -3.81
CA ARG A 29 7.35 -18.08 -3.19
C ARG A 29 6.46 -18.81 -4.20
N CYS A 30 5.63 -18.07 -4.92
CA CYS A 30 4.77 -18.61 -5.96
C CYS A 30 4.20 -17.49 -6.86
N PRO A 31 4.52 -17.47 -8.17
CA PRO A 31 3.97 -16.49 -9.10
C PRO A 31 2.43 -16.53 -9.20
N ARG A 32 1.81 -17.72 -9.18
CA ARG A 32 0.35 -17.88 -9.12
C ARG A 32 -0.26 -17.28 -7.84
N GLN A 33 0.40 -17.44 -6.70
CA GLN A 33 -0.04 -16.84 -5.43
C GLN A 33 0.06 -15.31 -5.46
N TRP A 34 1.12 -14.78 -6.08
CA TRP A 34 1.25 -13.35 -6.32
C TRP A 34 0.11 -12.84 -7.20
N PHE A 35 -0.17 -13.52 -8.31
CA PHE A 35 -1.20 -13.11 -9.27
C PHE A 35 -2.58 -13.05 -8.62
N THR A 36 -2.98 -14.11 -7.91
CA THR A 36 -4.28 -14.20 -7.22
C THR A 36 -4.40 -13.18 -6.08
N GLY A 37 -3.39 -13.05 -5.23
CA GLY A 37 -3.44 -12.15 -4.07
C GLY A 37 -3.22 -10.66 -4.39
N SER A 38 -2.37 -10.36 -5.36
CA SER A 38 -1.92 -8.98 -5.66
C SER A 38 -2.57 -8.39 -6.90
N LYS A 39 -2.67 -9.16 -8.00
CA LYS A 39 -3.20 -8.67 -9.27
C LYS A 39 -4.73 -8.74 -9.32
N ILE A 40 -5.30 -9.94 -9.10
CA ILE A 40 -6.76 -10.11 -8.89
C ILE A 40 -7.21 -9.41 -7.60
N GLY A 41 -6.35 -9.42 -6.57
CA GLY A 41 -6.64 -8.80 -5.29
C GLY A 41 -7.49 -9.66 -4.36
N LEU A 42 -7.62 -10.97 -4.63
CA LEU A 42 -8.38 -11.90 -3.80
C LEU A 42 -7.62 -12.13 -2.48
N ARG A 43 -8.03 -11.37 -1.45
CA ARG A 43 -7.42 -11.38 -0.12
C ARG A 43 -8.16 -12.33 0.81
N GLY A 44 -7.37 -13.04 1.63
CA GLY A 44 -7.89 -13.81 2.75
C GLY A 44 -8.29 -12.93 3.93
N PRO A 45 -8.81 -13.54 5.00
CA PRO A 45 -9.20 -12.82 6.21
C PRO A 45 -8.00 -12.14 6.85
N VAL A 46 -8.21 -10.95 7.41
CA VAL A 46 -7.19 -10.26 8.22
C VAL A 46 -7.11 -10.97 9.58
N ASN A 47 -5.90 -11.21 10.09
CA ASN A 47 -5.65 -11.68 11.45
C ASN A 47 -5.24 -10.50 12.35
N PRO A 48 -5.59 -10.49 13.65
CA PRO A 48 -5.16 -9.48 14.62
C PRO A 48 -3.67 -9.13 14.58
N ARG A 49 -2.78 -10.12 14.44
CA ARG A 49 -1.32 -9.91 14.36
C ARG A 49 -0.89 -9.03 13.19
N MET A 50 -1.66 -8.99 12.09
CA MET A 50 -1.38 -8.11 10.95
C MET A 50 -1.67 -6.65 11.28
N VAL A 51 -2.72 -6.39 12.06
CA VAL A 51 -3.06 -5.03 12.52
C VAL A 51 -2.07 -4.59 13.61
N MET A 52 -1.76 -5.51 14.53
CA MET A 52 -0.76 -5.32 15.57
C MET A 52 0.60 -4.93 15.00
N GLY A 53 1.12 -5.67 14.01
CA GLY A 53 2.44 -5.40 13.45
C GLY A 53 2.59 -3.97 12.93
N ILE A 54 1.58 -3.47 12.20
CA ILE A 54 1.55 -2.09 11.70
C ILE A 54 1.61 -1.08 12.85
N ARG A 55 0.84 -1.31 13.92
CA ARG A 55 0.79 -0.38 15.07
C ARG A 55 2.05 -0.41 15.92
N VAL A 56 2.66 -1.59 16.10
CA VAL A 56 3.95 -1.73 16.79
C VAL A 56 5.06 -1.02 16.01
N GLU A 57 5.11 -1.19 14.68
CA GLU A 57 6.07 -0.49 13.82
C GLU A 57 5.90 1.03 13.90
N GLU A 58 4.66 1.54 13.77
CA GLU A 58 4.37 2.98 13.91
C GLU A 58 4.76 3.55 15.28
N ALA A 59 4.48 2.81 16.36
CA ALA A 59 4.83 3.23 17.72
C ALA A 59 6.33 3.23 17.98
N LEU A 60 7.05 2.18 17.52
CA LEU A 60 8.51 2.12 17.63
C LEU A 60 9.14 3.29 16.88
N VAL A 61 8.72 3.54 15.64
CA VAL A 61 9.15 4.73 14.87
C VAL A 61 8.89 6.02 15.66
N GLY A 62 7.72 6.14 16.27
CA GLY A 62 7.38 7.27 17.13
C GLY A 62 8.30 7.45 18.34
N LEU A 63 8.74 6.36 18.96
CA LEU A 63 9.71 6.37 20.07
C LEU A 63 11.12 6.73 19.59
N LEU A 64 11.55 6.23 18.41
CA LEU A 64 12.84 6.60 17.80
C LEU A 64 12.91 8.10 17.43
N MET A 65 11.76 8.73 17.18
CA MET A 65 11.65 10.17 16.92
C MET A 65 11.71 11.05 18.19
N GLU A 66 11.69 10.46 19.39
CA GLU A 66 11.93 11.19 20.64
C GLU A 66 13.37 11.75 20.65
N SER A 67 13.55 12.86 21.36
CA SER A 67 14.84 13.58 21.40
C SER A 67 15.23 13.89 22.84
N PRO A 68 16.37 13.36 23.33
CA PRO A 68 16.92 13.73 24.63
C PRO A 68 17.49 15.16 24.66
N MET A 69 17.61 15.81 23.50
CA MET A 69 18.02 17.22 23.36
C MET A 69 16.84 18.17 23.13
N GLY A 70 15.62 17.64 23.04
CA GLY A 70 14.39 18.37 22.77
C GLY A 70 13.46 18.45 23.96
N LYS A 71 12.20 18.76 23.68
CA LYS A 71 11.12 18.73 24.67
C LYS A 71 10.46 17.35 24.68
N HIS A 72 10.05 16.89 25.85
CA HIS A 72 9.36 15.63 26.02
C HIS A 72 8.06 15.76 26.80
N LEU A 73 7.24 14.69 26.76
CA LEU A 73 6.19 14.43 27.75
C LEU A 73 6.73 13.40 28.76
N GLU A 74 6.65 13.72 30.04
CA GLU A 74 7.16 12.85 31.12
C GLU A 74 6.33 11.56 31.17
N GLY A 75 7.01 10.41 31.14
CA GLY A 75 6.36 9.08 31.14
C GLY A 75 5.45 8.76 29.94
N LYS A 76 5.29 9.68 28.98
CA LYS A 76 4.36 9.53 27.85
C LYS A 76 5.08 9.69 26.52
N SER A 77 4.60 8.95 25.52
CA SER A 77 5.13 9.06 24.16
C SER A 77 4.46 10.20 23.41
N ARG A 78 5.25 11.01 22.70
CA ARG A 78 4.74 12.05 21.80
C ARG A 78 3.96 11.46 20.64
N TRP A 79 4.27 10.23 20.24
CA TRP A 79 3.48 9.49 19.26
C TRP A 79 2.05 9.26 19.75
N SER A 80 1.89 8.77 20.99
CA SER A 80 0.58 8.54 21.60
C SER A 80 -0.25 9.81 21.67
N ALA A 81 0.37 10.92 22.09
CA ALA A 81 -0.30 12.22 22.14
C ALA A 81 -0.76 12.67 20.74
N TRP A 82 0.09 12.51 19.73
CA TRP A 82 -0.21 12.89 18.35
C TRP A 82 -1.36 12.06 17.74
N VAL A 83 -1.38 10.74 17.91
CA VAL A 83 -2.43 9.87 17.32
C VAL A 83 -3.79 10.01 18.01
N ARG A 84 -3.83 10.36 19.30
CA ARG A 84 -5.09 10.51 20.06
C ARG A 84 -5.88 11.78 19.75
N GLY A 85 -5.42 12.62 18.83
CA GLY A 85 -6.18 13.78 18.39
C GLY A 85 -5.93 15.05 19.21
N ASN A 86 -4.86 15.09 20.00
CA ASN A 86 -4.23 16.37 20.32
C ASN A 86 -3.52 16.87 19.05
N SER A 87 -4.31 17.38 18.10
CA SER A 87 -3.84 18.32 17.10
C SER A 87 -2.92 19.31 17.81
N ILE A 88 -1.82 19.70 17.15
CA ILE A 88 -0.81 20.61 17.70
C ILE A 88 -1.42 21.95 18.17
N SER A 89 -2.65 22.28 17.77
CA SER A 89 -3.48 23.35 18.37
C SER A 89 -3.72 23.23 19.88
N SER A 90 -3.70 22.02 20.46
CA SER A 90 -3.81 21.78 21.91
C SER A 90 -2.46 21.90 22.63
N ILE A 91 -1.35 21.95 21.88
CA ILE A 91 -0.04 22.26 22.46
C ILE A 91 0.01 23.74 22.86
N GLU A 92 -0.70 24.65 22.18
CA GLU A 92 -0.87 26.05 22.63
C GLU A 92 -1.60 26.14 23.98
N GLU A 93 -2.64 25.35 24.23
CA GLU A 93 -3.33 25.27 25.55
C GLU A 93 -2.43 24.67 26.65
N LEU A 94 -1.47 23.83 26.29
CA LEU A 94 -0.44 23.30 27.20
C LEU A 94 0.76 24.25 27.39
N LEU A 95 0.88 25.28 26.54
CA LEU A 95 1.94 26.29 26.57
C LEU A 95 1.45 27.65 27.10
N SER A 96 0.14 27.89 27.20
CA SER A 96 -0.40 29.11 27.80
C SER A 96 -0.43 29.00 29.32
N GLU A 97 0.57 29.58 29.98
CA GLU A 97 0.38 30.06 31.34
C GLU A 97 -0.74 31.12 31.31
N ASN A 98 -1.75 30.95 32.17
CA ASN A 98 -2.91 31.83 32.43
C ASN A 98 -4.22 31.52 31.67
N SER A 99 -5.13 30.84 32.35
CA SER A 99 -6.40 31.49 32.75
C SER A 99 -6.89 30.83 34.05
N ASP A 100 -7.10 31.67 35.06
CA ASP A 100 -7.78 31.33 36.29
C ASP A 100 -9.22 30.94 35.96
N ASP A 101 -9.57 29.67 36.14
CA ASP A 101 -10.97 29.28 36.37
C ASP A 101 -11.00 28.09 37.32
N ASP A 102 -11.25 28.43 38.59
CA ASP A 102 -11.66 27.52 39.64
C ASP A 102 -13.01 26.89 39.24
N SER A 103 -12.99 25.65 38.73
CA SER A 103 -14.11 24.73 38.95
C SER A 103 -13.74 23.24 38.76
N ASP A 104 -13.93 22.52 39.87
CA ASP A 104 -14.28 21.10 39.99
C ASP A 104 -13.21 20.03 39.65
N GLY A 105 -12.40 19.69 40.65
CA GLY A 105 -12.52 18.38 41.30
C GLY A 105 -12.05 17.10 40.58
N SER A 106 -11.40 17.18 39.42
CA SER A 106 -10.62 16.03 38.91
C SER A 106 -9.17 16.46 38.64
N GLU A 107 -8.23 16.00 39.46
CA GLU A 107 -6.79 16.14 39.24
C GLU A 107 -6.39 15.31 38.00
N GLY A 108 -6.70 15.83 36.82
CA GLY A 108 -6.10 15.38 35.57
C GLY A 108 -4.75 16.05 35.44
N GLU A 109 -3.67 15.29 35.63
CA GLU A 109 -2.28 15.72 35.44
C GLU A 109 -2.09 16.39 34.06
N LYS A 110 -2.05 17.73 34.04
CA LYS A 110 -1.84 18.52 32.81
C LYS A 110 -0.48 18.15 32.23
N THR A 111 -0.50 17.43 31.11
CA THR A 111 0.70 16.87 30.49
C THR A 111 1.38 17.91 29.61
N THR A 112 2.27 18.74 30.16
CA THR A 112 2.98 19.79 29.42
C THR A 112 4.31 19.29 28.85
N LEU A 113 4.76 19.90 27.74
CA LEU A 113 6.08 19.63 27.17
C LEU A 113 7.16 20.27 28.06
N GLN A 114 8.08 19.45 28.56
CA GLN A 114 9.17 19.89 29.42
C GLN A 114 10.53 19.69 28.74
N PRO A 115 11.56 20.48 29.09
CA PRO A 115 12.93 20.21 28.67
C PRO A 115 13.35 18.81 29.13
N THR A 116 13.96 18.03 28.24
CA THR A 116 14.43 16.69 28.62
C THR A 116 15.65 16.80 29.54
N PRO A 117 15.66 16.09 30.69
CA PRO A 117 16.87 15.96 31.50
C PRO A 117 18.00 15.39 30.66
N THR A 118 19.18 16.00 30.73
CA THR A 118 20.34 15.56 29.95
C THR A 118 20.86 14.23 30.51
N PRO A 119 20.76 13.12 29.76
CA PRO A 119 21.22 11.82 30.24
C PRO A 119 22.75 11.82 30.37
N GLN A 120 23.24 11.43 31.55
CA GLN A 120 24.67 11.33 31.86
C GLN A 120 25.24 9.93 31.60
N SER A 121 24.38 8.93 31.43
CA SER A 121 24.75 7.54 31.15
C SER A 121 23.81 6.91 30.13
N ILE A 122 24.23 5.79 29.54
CA ILE A 122 23.36 4.97 28.68
C ILE A 122 22.20 4.36 29.47
N GLU A 123 22.40 4.07 30.75
CA GLU A 123 21.36 3.61 31.67
C GLU A 123 20.27 4.67 31.86
N GLU A 124 20.64 5.94 32.13
CA GLU A 124 19.67 7.03 32.26
C GLU A 124 18.91 7.27 30.94
N LEU A 125 19.61 7.21 29.80
CA LEU A 125 18.97 7.32 28.48
C LEU A 125 17.99 6.16 28.23
N ARG A 126 18.36 4.94 28.62
CA ARG A 126 17.51 3.75 28.54
C ARG A 126 16.29 3.89 29.44
N GLU A 127 16.45 4.26 30.70
CA GLU A 127 15.34 4.49 31.63
C GLU A 127 14.36 5.55 31.11
N TRP A 128 14.90 6.66 30.59
CA TRP A 128 14.11 7.75 30.02
C TRP A 128 13.21 7.29 28.85
N ILE A 129 13.76 6.58 27.86
CA ILE A 129 12.95 6.14 26.71
C ILE A 129 11.99 5.01 27.12
N MET A 130 12.42 4.10 28.00
CA MET A 130 11.60 2.97 28.44
C MET A 130 10.39 3.42 29.26
N ALA A 131 10.49 4.54 29.99
CA ALA A 131 9.36 5.13 30.73
C ALA A 131 8.15 5.48 29.83
N LYS A 132 8.35 5.62 28.52
CA LYS A 132 7.31 5.99 27.54
C LYS A 132 6.61 4.77 26.91
N VAL A 133 7.13 3.56 27.13
CA VAL A 133 6.67 2.34 26.45
C VAL A 133 5.23 2.00 26.84
N ASP A 134 4.84 2.19 28.09
CA ASP A 134 3.54 1.75 28.62
C ASP A 134 2.39 2.53 27.99
N ASP A 135 2.58 3.84 27.87
CA ASP A 135 1.65 4.73 27.18
C ASP A 135 1.54 4.38 25.67
N ALA A 136 2.66 4.03 25.03
CA ALA A 136 2.65 3.56 23.64
C ALA A 136 1.91 2.22 23.50
N VAL A 137 2.11 1.26 24.42
CA VAL A 137 1.39 -0.03 24.43
C VAL A 137 -0.10 0.18 24.58
N ALA A 138 -0.53 1.02 25.52
CA ALA A 138 -1.94 1.34 25.72
C ALA A 138 -2.57 1.93 24.45
N THR A 139 -1.85 2.82 23.77
CA THR A 139 -2.27 3.43 22.51
C THR A 139 -2.37 2.42 21.37
N ILE A 140 -1.39 1.52 21.23
CA ILE A 140 -1.42 0.43 20.23
C ILE A 140 -2.68 -0.41 20.42
N HIS A 141 -2.97 -0.80 21.67
CA HIS A 141 -4.12 -1.64 21.99
C HIS A 141 -5.44 -0.95 21.62
N GLU A 142 -5.60 0.32 22.01
CA GLU A 142 -6.78 1.14 21.70
C GLU A 142 -7.01 1.28 20.19
N LEU A 143 -6.02 1.79 19.47
CA LEU A 143 -6.14 2.07 18.03
C LEU A 143 -6.25 0.79 17.21
N GLY A 144 -5.50 -0.25 17.59
CA GLY A 144 -5.52 -1.52 16.91
C GLY A 144 -6.87 -2.25 17.07
N SER A 145 -7.52 -2.14 18.23
CA SER A 145 -8.88 -2.65 18.44
C SER A 145 -9.88 -1.94 17.52
N ALA A 146 -9.79 -0.61 17.42
CA ALA A 146 -10.64 0.19 16.54
C ALA A 146 -10.42 -0.16 15.06
N ASP A 147 -9.18 -0.35 14.63
CA ASP A 147 -8.84 -0.75 13.26
C ASP A 147 -9.29 -2.17 12.93
N TRP A 148 -9.14 -3.09 13.89
CA TRP A 148 -9.60 -4.46 13.79
C TRP A 148 -11.11 -4.51 13.56
N LYS A 149 -11.89 -3.78 14.37
CA LYS A 149 -13.36 -3.71 14.24
C LYS A 149 -13.81 -3.18 12.87
N LYS A 150 -13.01 -2.32 12.22
CA LYS A 150 -13.28 -1.77 10.88
C LYS A 150 -12.92 -2.72 9.73
N LYS A 151 -12.21 -3.83 9.98
CA LYS A 151 -11.84 -4.76 8.89
C LYS A 151 -13.07 -5.54 8.41
N PRO A 152 -13.37 -5.52 7.09
CA PRO A 152 -14.57 -6.17 6.55
C PRO A 152 -14.46 -7.69 6.46
N TYR A 153 -13.25 -8.26 6.56
CA TYR A 153 -13.03 -9.71 6.52
C TYR A 153 -11.93 -10.09 7.51
N ARG A 154 -12.28 -10.92 8.48
CA ARG A 154 -11.51 -11.20 9.69
C ARG A 154 -11.48 -12.69 9.96
N THR A 155 -10.40 -13.16 10.59
CA THR A 155 -10.34 -14.52 11.11
C THR A 155 -11.30 -14.67 12.30
N GLU A 156 -11.95 -15.82 12.41
CA GLU A 156 -12.90 -16.10 13.51
C GLU A 156 -12.20 -16.66 14.76
N ASN A 157 -11.10 -17.41 14.59
CA ASN A 157 -10.44 -18.17 15.66
C ASN A 157 -9.46 -17.36 16.51
N TYR A 158 -9.30 -16.06 16.24
CA TYR A 158 -8.34 -15.23 16.97
C TYR A 158 -8.86 -13.78 17.00
N ALA A 159 -9.19 -13.31 18.19
CA ALA A 159 -9.70 -11.98 18.44
C ALA A 159 -8.56 -11.00 18.75
N TRP A 160 -8.87 -9.70 18.69
CA TRP A 160 -7.92 -8.66 19.10
C TRP A 160 -7.59 -8.74 20.58
N ASP A 161 -8.59 -9.06 21.41
CA ASP A 161 -8.46 -9.11 22.87
C ASP A 161 -7.59 -10.30 23.35
N ASP A 162 -7.25 -11.24 22.45
CA ASP A 162 -6.30 -12.34 22.69
C ASP A 162 -4.82 -11.89 22.58
N LEU A 163 -4.57 -10.62 22.26
CA LEU A 163 -3.21 -10.05 22.19
C LEU A 163 -2.79 -9.50 23.55
N GLU A 164 -1.81 -10.13 24.18
CA GLU A 164 -1.31 -9.71 25.49
C GLU A 164 -0.53 -8.39 25.43
N HIS A 165 -0.78 -7.49 26.38
CA HIS A 165 -0.06 -6.22 26.52
C HIS A 165 1.46 -6.45 26.73
N GLU A 166 1.83 -7.50 27.44
CA GLU A 166 3.22 -7.87 27.68
C GLU A 166 3.96 -8.20 26.38
N MET A 167 3.31 -8.89 25.44
CA MET A 167 3.89 -9.15 24.12
C MET A 167 4.18 -7.85 23.35
N LEU A 168 3.26 -6.88 23.38
CA LEU A 168 3.45 -5.57 22.73
C LEU A 168 4.60 -4.80 23.39
N ARG A 169 4.63 -4.79 24.72
CA ARG A 169 5.71 -4.20 25.52
C ARG A 169 7.06 -4.78 25.13
N ASN A 170 7.18 -6.10 25.11
CA ASN A 170 8.41 -6.80 24.78
C ASN A 170 8.91 -6.47 23.36
N MET A 171 8.00 -6.29 22.39
CA MET A 171 8.37 -5.86 21.04
C MET A 171 8.93 -4.43 20.99
N LEU A 172 8.29 -3.47 21.69
CA LEU A 172 8.79 -2.10 21.74
C LEU A 172 10.13 -2.01 22.47
N ILE A 173 10.27 -2.71 23.61
CA ILE A 173 11.53 -2.83 24.34
C ILE A 173 12.60 -3.44 23.42
N GLY A 174 12.29 -4.52 22.72
CA GLY A 174 13.23 -5.17 21.80
C GLY A 174 13.72 -4.23 20.70
N GLY A 175 12.83 -3.46 20.08
CA GLY A 175 13.22 -2.44 19.09
C GLY A 175 14.09 -1.33 19.66
N LEU A 176 13.76 -0.84 20.86
CA LEU A 176 14.55 0.17 21.55
C LEU A 176 15.92 -0.36 21.99
N THR A 177 16.01 -1.60 22.43
CA THR A 177 17.29 -2.26 22.76
C THR A 177 18.19 -2.31 21.53
N LEU A 178 17.67 -2.75 20.39
CA LEU A 178 18.43 -2.78 19.13
C LEU A 178 18.90 -1.38 18.71
N PHE A 179 18.10 -0.35 18.95
CA PHE A 179 18.52 1.02 18.68
C PHE A 179 19.57 1.53 19.67
N LEU A 180 19.41 1.29 20.97
CA LEU A 180 20.37 1.69 22.00
C LEU A 180 21.76 1.07 21.76
N GLU A 181 21.84 -0.15 21.23
CA GLU A 181 23.11 -0.74 20.77
C GLU A 181 23.80 0.10 19.68
N GLU A 182 23.04 0.75 18.79
CA GLU A 182 23.61 1.68 17.79
C GLU A 182 24.07 2.99 18.42
N VAL A 183 23.36 3.47 19.46
CA VAL A 183 23.77 4.64 20.25
C VAL A 183 25.08 4.35 20.99
N GLU A 184 25.21 3.19 21.62
CA GLU A 184 26.43 2.74 22.30
C GLU A 184 27.62 2.66 21.34
N LYS A 185 27.43 2.07 20.14
CA LYS A 185 28.47 2.04 19.10
C LYS A 185 28.84 3.45 18.63
N CYS A 186 27.86 4.31 18.39
CA CYS A 186 28.09 5.69 17.96
C CYS A 186 28.89 6.48 19.00
N HIS A 187 28.55 6.33 20.28
CA HIS A 187 29.30 6.94 21.38
C HIS A 187 30.73 6.38 21.47
N ALA A 188 30.90 5.06 21.35
CA ALA A 188 32.22 4.42 21.38
C ALA A 188 33.12 4.85 20.20
N GLU A 189 32.54 5.14 19.04
CA GLU A 189 33.23 5.69 17.86
C GLU A 189 33.25 7.23 17.83
N ALA A 190 33.04 7.88 18.98
CA ALA A 190 33.11 9.33 19.15
C ALA A 190 32.23 10.13 18.17
N GLY A 191 31.06 9.61 17.80
CA GLY A 191 30.09 10.25 16.90
C GLY A 191 30.26 9.92 15.41
N GLY A 192 31.21 9.06 15.06
CA GLY A 192 31.45 8.66 13.68
C GLY A 192 31.93 9.80 12.77
N PRO A 193 32.00 9.57 11.44
CA PRO A 193 32.63 10.48 10.48
C PRO A 193 31.89 11.82 10.29
N HIS A 194 30.65 11.93 10.77
CA HIS A 194 29.81 13.10 10.56
C HIS A 194 29.71 14.04 11.76
N ARG A 195 30.38 13.74 12.88
CA ARG A 195 30.25 14.51 14.12
C ARG A 195 30.51 16.00 13.95
N GLU A 196 31.57 16.40 13.25
CA GLU A 196 31.91 17.82 13.07
C GLU A 196 30.80 18.58 12.33
N LEU A 197 30.15 17.94 11.35
CA LEU A 197 29.01 18.51 10.64
C LEU A 197 27.80 18.65 11.56
N TRP A 198 27.54 17.63 12.39
CA TRP A 198 26.51 17.68 13.43
C TRP A 198 26.75 18.81 14.44
N GLN A 199 27.98 18.98 14.92
CA GLN A 199 28.35 20.04 15.86
C GLN A 199 28.21 21.44 15.27
N LYS A 200 28.46 21.60 13.97
CA LYS A 200 28.43 22.89 13.28
C LYS A 200 27.04 23.28 12.77
N SER A 201 26.30 22.32 12.21
CA SER A 201 25.09 22.58 11.40
C SER A 201 23.95 21.58 11.64
N GLY A 202 24.07 20.66 12.60
CA GLY A 202 23.08 19.61 12.83
C GLY A 202 23.14 18.50 11.76
N ASP A 203 22.02 17.79 11.57
CA ASP A 203 21.96 16.61 10.69
C ASP A 203 22.50 16.92 9.28
N PRO A 204 23.59 16.26 8.84
CA PRO A 204 24.27 16.57 7.59
C PRO A 204 23.53 16.03 6.36
N HIS A 205 22.51 15.20 6.54
CA HIS A 205 21.83 14.56 5.43
C HIS A 205 20.76 15.48 4.83
N ARG A 206 20.62 15.43 3.51
CA ARG A 206 19.66 16.27 2.77
C ARG A 206 18.24 16.09 3.28
N VAL A 207 17.87 14.85 3.57
CA VAL A 207 16.64 14.55 4.31
C VAL A 207 17.04 14.07 5.70
N PRO A 208 16.84 14.92 6.74
CA PRO A 208 17.24 14.60 8.10
C PRO A 208 16.41 13.46 8.67
N ALA A 209 16.93 12.80 9.71
CA ALA A 209 16.16 11.86 10.51
C ALA A 209 14.98 12.58 11.16
N PRO A 210 13.73 12.09 11.04
CA PRO A 210 12.59 12.74 11.65
C PRO A 210 12.72 12.80 13.17
N ARG A 211 12.36 13.94 13.75
CA ARG A 211 12.13 14.14 15.18
C ARG A 211 10.85 14.90 15.42
N TRP A 212 10.26 14.72 16.59
CA TRP A 212 9.01 15.40 16.93
C TRP A 212 9.14 16.93 16.98
N ASP A 213 10.31 17.47 17.33
CA ASP A 213 10.54 18.93 17.37
C ASP A 213 10.80 19.56 16.00
N ASN A 214 11.03 18.76 14.95
CA ASN A 214 11.29 19.26 13.62
C ASN A 214 10.04 19.21 12.75
N LYS A 215 9.98 20.11 11.77
CA LYS A 215 8.96 20.11 10.73
C LYS A 215 9.02 18.81 9.91
N PRO A 216 7.88 18.14 9.67
CA PRO A 216 7.85 16.94 8.82
C PRO A 216 8.29 17.26 7.39
N CYS A 217 9.12 16.40 6.81
CA CYS A 217 9.63 16.54 5.46
C CYS A 217 8.72 15.84 4.44
N PHE A 218 7.91 16.60 3.71
CA PHE A 218 7.03 16.06 2.68
C PHE A 218 7.77 15.84 1.35
N PRO A 219 7.60 14.68 0.67
CA PRO A 219 8.18 14.43 -0.67
C PRO A 219 7.77 15.43 -1.74
N LEU A 220 6.53 15.94 -1.68
CA LEU A 220 5.98 16.99 -2.56
C LEU A 220 5.43 18.14 -1.71
N PRO A 221 6.30 19.02 -1.16
CA PRO A 221 5.89 20.11 -0.28
C PRO A 221 4.87 21.05 -0.94
N ASN A 222 5.03 21.33 -2.23
CA ASN A 222 4.15 22.18 -3.02
C ASN A 222 2.73 21.58 -3.26
N LYS A 223 2.51 20.33 -2.90
CA LYS A 223 1.19 19.67 -2.97
C LYS A 223 0.53 19.49 -1.60
N VAL A 224 1.19 19.91 -0.53
CA VAL A 224 0.58 19.95 0.81
C VAL A 224 -0.37 21.14 0.86
N PRO A 225 -1.65 20.95 1.22
CA PRO A 225 -2.58 22.06 1.40
C PRO A 225 -2.08 23.04 2.47
N GLY A 226 -2.21 24.35 2.20
CA GLY A 226 -1.68 25.39 3.09
C GLY A 226 -2.20 25.33 4.54
N PHE A 227 -3.43 24.88 4.76
CA PHE A 227 -3.99 24.71 6.11
C PHE A 227 -3.46 23.50 6.88
N GLN A 228 -2.74 22.58 6.21
CA GLN A 228 -2.08 21.42 6.83
C GLN A 228 -0.60 21.68 7.10
N LEU A 229 -0.08 22.81 6.61
CA LEU A 229 1.25 23.29 6.97
C LEU A 229 1.11 23.95 8.34
N LEU A 230 1.64 23.24 9.34
CA LEU A 230 1.86 23.78 10.68
C LEU A 230 2.59 25.11 10.61
N SER A 231 2.27 26.00 11.55
CA SER A 231 2.86 27.34 11.54
C SER A 231 4.35 27.24 11.86
N ASP A 232 5.19 28.09 11.24
CA ASP A 232 6.63 28.05 11.48
C ASP A 232 6.99 28.42 12.94
N LYS A 233 6.03 28.87 13.76
CA LYS A 233 6.19 29.14 15.20
C LYS A 233 6.19 27.89 16.07
N GLU A 234 5.67 26.77 15.59
CA GLU A 234 5.48 25.52 16.35
C GLU A 234 6.73 24.62 16.36
N PHE A 235 7.71 24.92 15.51
CA PHE A 235 8.91 24.12 15.34
C PHE A 235 10.16 24.93 15.60
N ASP A 236 11.11 24.33 16.31
CA ASP A 236 12.46 24.85 16.34
C ASP A 236 13.17 24.44 15.05
N ASN A 237 12.96 25.24 14.00
CA ASN A 237 13.56 25.01 12.68
C ASN A 237 15.01 25.46 12.60
N SER A 238 15.63 25.84 13.72
CA SER A 238 17.04 26.17 13.71
C SER A 238 17.86 24.88 13.66
N LEU A 239 18.54 24.67 12.54
CA LEU A 239 19.60 23.67 12.40
C LEU A 239 20.79 24.12 13.26
N VAL A 240 20.61 24.12 14.57
CA VAL A 240 21.67 24.45 15.52
C VAL A 240 22.47 23.20 15.71
N GLY A 241 23.75 23.26 15.32
CA GLY A 241 24.65 22.20 15.69
C GLY A 241 24.78 22.10 17.21
N PHE A 242 25.24 20.95 17.70
CA PHE A 242 25.33 20.68 19.14
C PHE A 242 26.30 21.60 19.89
N GLY A 243 27.07 22.44 19.17
CA GLY A 243 28.16 23.22 19.71
C GLY A 243 29.47 22.43 19.66
N THR A 244 30.56 23.09 20.03
CA THR A 244 31.89 22.47 20.02
C THR A 244 32.20 21.87 21.39
N SER A 245 32.25 20.54 21.46
CA SER A 245 32.71 19.77 22.62
C SER A 245 33.76 18.75 22.18
N ASP A 246 34.76 18.51 23.03
CA ASP A 246 35.84 17.54 22.79
C ASP A 246 35.36 16.08 22.95
N SER A 247 34.39 15.84 23.84
CA SER A 247 33.73 14.53 24.00
C SER A 247 32.29 14.57 23.50
N ILE A 248 31.82 13.42 22.99
CA ILE A 248 30.42 13.22 22.64
C ILE A 248 29.63 12.84 23.89
N SER A 249 28.46 13.45 24.07
CA SER A 249 27.48 13.09 25.10
C SER A 249 26.55 11.97 24.62
N TRP A 250 25.86 11.29 25.55
CA TRP A 250 24.85 10.29 25.22
C TRP A 250 23.68 10.85 24.42
N ALA A 251 23.31 12.11 24.68
CA ALA A 251 22.26 12.79 23.94
C ALA A 251 22.69 13.07 22.48
N GLU A 252 23.92 13.53 22.25
CA GLU A 252 24.47 13.68 20.90
C GLU A 252 24.59 12.33 20.18
N ALA A 253 25.05 11.28 20.86
CA ALA A 253 25.13 9.94 20.28
C ALA A 253 23.76 9.41 19.85
N TRP A 254 22.70 9.66 20.63
CA TRP A 254 21.32 9.34 20.24
C TRP A 254 20.90 10.07 18.97
N GLU A 255 21.14 11.38 18.90
CA GLU A 255 20.76 12.20 17.74
C GLU A 255 21.52 11.78 16.47
N ILE A 256 22.82 11.52 16.59
CA ILE A 256 23.67 11.09 15.47
C ILE A 256 23.32 9.68 15.02
N ALA A 257 23.11 8.74 15.94
CA ALA A 257 22.75 7.37 15.63
C ALA A 257 21.31 7.23 15.12
N ARG A 258 20.42 8.22 15.40
CA ARG A 258 19.01 8.17 15.02
C ARG A 258 18.88 7.86 13.53
N PRO A 259 18.21 6.76 13.17
CA PRO A 259 18.03 6.43 11.78
C PRO A 259 17.03 7.36 11.12
N TRP A 260 17.14 7.48 9.79
CA TRP A 260 15.98 7.93 9.04
C TRP A 260 14.88 6.87 9.14
N VAL A 261 13.70 7.28 9.58
CA VAL A 261 12.50 6.44 9.69
C VAL A 261 11.35 7.05 8.92
N LYS A 262 10.36 6.25 8.55
CA LYS A 262 9.12 6.74 7.94
C LYS A 262 8.36 7.66 8.91
N ASP A 263 8.28 8.95 8.61
CA ASP A 263 7.61 9.92 9.50
C ASP A 263 6.08 9.70 9.47
N PRO A 264 5.43 9.32 10.59
CA PRO A 264 3.99 9.05 10.62
C PRO A 264 3.15 10.32 10.37
N ARG A 265 3.72 11.52 10.56
CA ARG A 265 3.04 12.80 10.27
C ARG A 265 2.93 13.08 8.78
N VAL A 266 3.72 12.39 7.94
CA VAL A 266 3.76 12.59 6.49
C VAL A 266 2.81 11.60 5.80
N TYR A 267 1.62 12.09 5.44
CA TYR A 267 0.60 11.30 4.72
C TYR A 267 0.96 10.98 3.26
N GLN A 268 1.92 11.70 2.69
CA GLN A 268 2.38 11.48 1.32
C GLN A 268 3.22 10.19 1.24
N PRO A 269 3.28 9.52 0.07
CA PRO A 269 4.06 8.29 -0.08
C PRO A 269 5.55 8.53 0.18
N GLN A 270 6.07 7.94 1.25
CA GLN A 270 7.50 7.90 1.53
C GLN A 270 8.07 6.65 0.86
N ARG A 271 8.31 6.71 -0.45
CA ARG A 271 8.82 5.56 -1.25
C ARG A 271 9.98 5.94 -2.16
N MET A 272 10.87 4.99 -2.38
CA MET A 272 11.81 5.03 -3.51
C MET A 272 11.06 4.57 -4.77
N TYR A 273 11.33 5.23 -5.89
CA TYR A 273 10.76 4.90 -7.20
C TYR A 273 11.88 4.77 -8.21
N HIS A 274 11.97 3.61 -8.88
CA HIS A 274 12.93 3.44 -9.96
C HIS A 274 12.71 4.54 -11.02
N PRO A 275 13.75 5.15 -11.61
CA PRO A 275 13.60 6.27 -12.56
C PRO A 275 12.66 5.97 -13.73
N ALA A 276 12.73 4.76 -14.28
CA ALA A 276 11.81 4.28 -15.32
C ALA A 276 10.40 3.87 -14.82
N GLY A 277 10.09 4.04 -13.53
CA GLY A 277 8.74 3.92 -12.97
C GLY A 277 8.20 2.50 -12.75
N TRP A 278 8.97 1.44 -13.02
CA TRP A 278 8.52 0.05 -12.96
C TRP A 278 8.69 -0.65 -11.60
N ALA A 279 9.46 -0.07 -10.67
CA ALA A 279 9.66 -0.59 -9.32
C ALA A 279 9.47 0.50 -8.25
N SER A 280 8.95 0.11 -7.08
CA SER A 280 8.92 0.99 -5.91
C SER A 280 9.01 0.23 -4.59
N GLY A 281 9.59 0.88 -3.59
CA GLY A 281 9.86 0.29 -2.27
C GLY A 281 9.68 1.31 -1.16
N GLU A 282 9.25 0.83 0.01
CA GLU A 282 9.08 1.62 1.22
C GLU A 282 10.04 1.03 2.25
N LEU A 283 11.02 1.81 2.68
CA LEU A 283 11.96 1.42 3.73
C LEU A 283 11.36 1.77 5.09
N ASP A 284 11.61 0.92 6.09
CA ASP A 284 11.20 1.22 7.46
C ASP A 284 12.23 2.13 8.12
N LEU A 285 13.51 1.77 8.00
CA LEU A 285 14.60 2.39 8.76
C LEU A 285 15.91 2.40 7.94
N VAL A 286 16.68 3.49 8.05
CA VAL A 286 18.03 3.61 7.47
C VAL A 286 18.99 4.23 8.47
N LEU A 287 19.98 3.45 8.90
CA LEU A 287 21.11 3.96 9.69
C LEU A 287 22.15 4.58 8.76
N ARG A 288 22.69 5.74 9.15
CA ARG A 288 23.63 6.51 8.32
C ARG A 288 24.82 7.08 9.11
N TRP A 289 24.86 6.83 10.41
CA TRP A 289 25.80 7.48 11.32
C TRP A 289 27.26 7.10 11.07
N ARG A 290 27.53 5.94 10.47
CA ARG A 290 28.86 5.44 10.09
C ARG A 290 29.40 6.02 8.77
N GLY A 291 28.66 6.96 8.15
CA GLY A 291 29.00 7.52 6.84
C GLY A 291 28.54 6.68 5.63
N LYS A 292 28.19 5.41 5.86
CA LYS A 292 27.54 4.52 4.89
C LYS A 292 26.14 4.16 5.36
N ALA A 293 25.30 3.70 4.43
CA ALA A 293 23.92 3.31 4.73
C ALA A 293 23.85 1.85 5.20
N THR A 294 23.12 1.60 6.28
CA THR A 294 22.59 0.27 6.60
C THR A 294 21.07 0.30 6.42
N LEU A 295 20.55 -0.51 5.50
CA LEU A 295 19.12 -0.60 5.22
C LEU A 295 18.48 -1.61 6.15
N VAL A 296 17.44 -1.19 6.86
CA VAL A 296 16.81 -2.01 7.91
C VAL A 296 15.31 -2.16 7.64
N ASP A 297 14.83 -3.38 7.76
CA ASP A 297 13.41 -3.72 7.71
C ASP A 297 12.98 -4.29 9.07
N ILE A 298 11.90 -3.74 9.62
CA ILE A 298 11.42 -4.05 10.96
C ILE A 298 10.38 -5.16 10.86
N LYS A 299 10.45 -6.14 11.77
CA LYS A 299 9.49 -7.23 11.85
C LYS A 299 8.96 -7.36 13.27
N ALA A 300 7.67 -7.09 13.45
CA ALA A 300 6.92 -7.36 14.68
C ALA A 300 6.69 -8.89 14.89
N SER A 301 7.78 -9.65 15.00
CA SER A 301 7.80 -11.11 15.18
C SER A 301 9.15 -11.58 15.73
N ASP A 302 9.31 -12.88 15.97
CA ASP A 302 10.51 -13.54 16.50
C ASP A 302 11.45 -14.12 15.44
N GLY A 303 11.07 -14.01 14.15
CA GLY A 303 11.90 -14.48 13.04
C GLY A 303 12.00 -15.99 12.85
N ASN A 304 11.24 -16.78 13.61
CA ASN A 304 11.20 -18.24 13.51
C ASN A 304 10.17 -18.77 12.51
N SER A 305 9.27 -17.91 12.03
CA SER A 305 8.24 -18.33 11.08
C SER A 305 8.82 -18.68 9.70
N LYS A 306 8.17 -19.58 8.98
CA LYS A 306 8.44 -19.86 7.55
C LYS A 306 8.37 -18.62 6.64
N TYR A 307 7.72 -17.55 7.11
CA TYR A 307 7.62 -16.28 6.38
C TYR A 307 8.88 -15.40 6.53
N ALA A 308 9.74 -15.69 7.52
CA ALA A 308 11.01 -14.99 7.74
C ALA A 308 12.03 -15.23 6.61
N ALA A 309 11.92 -16.34 5.87
CA ALA A 309 12.82 -16.67 4.76
C ALA A 309 12.77 -15.65 3.60
N GLY A 310 11.71 -14.84 3.50
CA GLY A 310 11.60 -13.81 2.46
C GLY A 310 12.37 -12.53 2.73
N LEU A 311 12.95 -12.36 3.93
CA LEU A 311 13.54 -11.08 4.33
C LEU A 311 14.80 -10.73 3.54
N GLU A 312 15.63 -11.70 3.23
CA GLU A 312 16.83 -11.51 2.39
C GLU A 312 16.46 -10.94 1.02
N HIS A 313 15.48 -11.55 0.34
CA HIS A 313 14.96 -11.04 -0.93
C HIS A 313 14.35 -9.63 -0.81
N GLN A 314 13.71 -9.33 0.32
CA GLN A 314 13.14 -8.01 0.59
C GLN A 314 14.24 -6.93 0.72
N LEU A 315 15.29 -7.22 1.49
CA LEU A 315 16.41 -6.30 1.69
C LEU A 315 17.27 -6.16 0.42
N ALA A 316 17.50 -7.26 -0.31
CA ALA A 316 18.14 -7.24 -1.63
C ALA A 316 17.39 -6.33 -2.62
N PHE A 317 16.05 -6.41 -2.64
CA PHE A 317 15.22 -5.51 -3.44
C PHE A 317 15.42 -4.04 -3.05
N TYR A 318 15.53 -3.73 -1.76
CA TYR A 318 15.78 -2.36 -1.32
C TYR A 318 17.19 -1.87 -1.64
N ARG A 319 18.22 -2.73 -1.53
CA ARG A 319 19.59 -2.43 -2.00
C ARG A 319 19.63 -2.11 -3.49
N PHE A 320 18.94 -2.92 -4.30
CA PHE A 320 18.72 -2.65 -5.73
C PHE A 320 18.14 -1.26 -5.95
N LEU A 321 17.00 -1.00 -5.30
CA LEU A 321 16.26 0.25 -5.53
C LEU A 321 16.99 1.48 -4.98
N TRP A 322 17.76 1.32 -3.89
CA TRP A 322 18.61 2.36 -3.33
C TRP A 322 19.66 2.83 -4.35
N ALA A 323 20.34 1.90 -5.03
CA ALA A 323 21.32 2.22 -6.07
C ALA A 323 20.66 2.82 -7.32
N ALA A 324 19.53 2.27 -7.75
CA ALA A 324 18.81 2.76 -8.93
C ALA A 324 18.27 4.19 -8.76
N THR A 325 18.06 4.64 -7.52
CA THR A 325 17.52 5.97 -7.22
C THR A 325 18.58 7.03 -6.91
N ARG A 326 19.86 6.67 -6.93
CA ARG A 326 20.98 7.55 -6.54
C ARG A 326 22.03 7.77 -7.62
N GLN A 327 21.65 7.53 -8.87
CA GLN A 327 22.51 7.81 -10.01
C GLN A 327 22.55 9.33 -10.27
N GLY A 328 23.72 9.96 -10.19
CA GLY A 328 23.95 11.38 -10.51
C GLY A 328 24.83 12.15 -9.50
N GLU A 329 25.30 13.33 -9.91
CA GLU A 329 26.27 14.18 -9.14
C GLU A 329 25.64 14.94 -7.95
N ASP A 330 24.32 14.90 -7.78
CA ASP A 330 23.56 15.86 -6.96
C ASP A 330 23.09 15.32 -5.61
N VAL A 331 23.82 14.33 -5.05
CA VAL A 331 23.40 13.63 -3.82
C VAL A 331 24.55 13.65 -2.82
N ALA A 332 24.45 14.52 -1.81
CA ALA A 332 25.34 14.56 -0.65
C ALA A 332 25.02 13.47 0.41
N ASP A 333 24.11 12.54 0.10
CA ASP A 333 23.72 11.46 1.02
C ASP A 333 24.62 10.22 0.86
N CYS A 334 24.66 9.37 1.90
CA CYS A 334 25.35 8.07 1.88
C CYS A 334 24.89 7.19 0.69
N HIS A 335 25.71 7.15 -0.37
CA HIS A 335 25.46 6.36 -1.58
C HIS A 335 25.68 4.88 -1.37
N GLU A 336 26.79 4.57 -0.68
CA GLU A 336 27.22 3.21 -0.44
C GLU A 336 26.39 2.56 0.67
N VAL A 337 25.99 1.31 0.44
CA VAL A 337 25.29 0.49 1.42
C VAL A 337 26.29 -0.51 2.00
N GLU A 338 26.56 -0.41 3.30
CA GLU A 338 27.48 -1.30 4.01
C GLU A 338 26.78 -2.51 4.65
N GLY A 339 25.47 -2.41 4.90
CA GLY A 339 24.74 -3.43 5.65
C GLY A 339 23.27 -3.53 5.26
N LEU A 340 22.75 -4.75 5.38
CA LEU A 340 21.33 -5.06 5.27
C LEU A 340 20.91 -5.80 6.53
N GLU A 341 19.92 -5.28 7.27
CA GLU A 341 19.49 -5.86 8.53
C GLU A 341 17.98 -6.09 8.61
N GLY A 342 17.62 -7.20 9.24
CA GLY A 342 16.28 -7.51 9.70
C GLY A 342 16.17 -7.37 11.21
N TRP A 343 15.36 -6.44 11.70
CA TRP A 343 15.14 -6.24 13.13
C TRP A 343 13.89 -6.98 13.59
N TYR A 344 14.08 -8.06 14.34
CA TYR A 344 12.99 -8.84 14.93
C TYR A 344 12.74 -8.38 16.35
N LEU A 345 11.57 -7.77 16.54
CA LEU A 345 11.22 -7.08 17.77
C LEU A 345 10.95 -8.03 18.94
N ASN A 346 10.48 -9.25 18.67
CA ASN A 346 10.22 -10.24 19.72
C ASN A 346 11.48 -11.09 19.97
N GLY A 347 12.32 -10.68 20.93
CA GLY A 347 13.56 -11.37 21.28
C GLY A 347 14.85 -10.60 20.93
N PRO A 348 14.78 -9.25 20.89
CA PRO A 348 15.65 -8.32 20.15
C PRO A 348 16.73 -8.97 19.26
N GLN A 349 16.34 -9.49 18.09
CA GLN A 349 17.29 -10.19 17.20
C GLN A 349 17.58 -9.40 15.93
N ARG A 350 18.86 -9.36 15.55
CA ARG A 350 19.31 -8.88 14.25
C ARG A 350 19.60 -10.05 13.33
N LYS A 351 19.01 -10.04 12.13
CA LYS A 351 19.48 -10.88 11.01
C LYS A 351 20.25 -10.00 10.05
N ILE A 352 21.54 -10.26 9.89
CA ILE A 352 22.44 -9.49 9.04
C ILE A 352 22.61 -10.23 7.71
N PHE A 353 22.52 -9.48 6.61
CA PHE A 353 22.77 -9.97 5.27
C PHE A 353 23.86 -9.13 4.60
N SER A 354 24.69 -9.77 3.78
CA SER A 354 25.69 -9.07 2.99
C SER A 354 25.02 -8.25 1.89
N PRO A 355 25.39 -6.98 1.69
CA PRO A 355 24.94 -6.22 0.53
C PRO A 355 25.38 -6.88 -0.78
N LEU A 356 24.54 -6.78 -1.81
CA LEU A 356 24.87 -7.23 -3.16
C LEU A 356 26.08 -6.47 -3.71
N THR A 357 27.00 -7.20 -4.33
CA THR A 357 28.11 -6.68 -5.15
C THR A 357 27.59 -6.10 -6.46
N GLU A 358 28.41 -5.31 -7.17
CA GLU A 358 27.99 -4.71 -8.44
C GLU A 358 27.60 -5.74 -9.53
N PRO A 359 28.32 -6.86 -9.73
CA PRO A 359 27.86 -7.91 -10.65
C PRO A 359 26.52 -8.55 -10.24
N GLU A 360 26.34 -8.85 -8.95
CA GLU A 360 25.07 -9.39 -8.44
C GLU A 360 23.92 -8.38 -8.60
N MET A 361 24.22 -7.08 -8.50
CA MET A 361 23.25 -6.01 -8.73
C MET A 361 22.74 -5.97 -10.17
N GLU A 362 23.60 -6.22 -11.16
CA GLU A 362 23.20 -6.34 -12.57
C GLU A 362 22.27 -7.55 -12.77
N GLU A 363 22.64 -8.72 -12.25
CA GLU A 363 21.83 -9.94 -12.33
C GLU A 363 20.45 -9.77 -11.67
N VAL A 364 20.41 -9.18 -10.46
CA VAL A 364 19.16 -8.90 -9.75
C VAL A 364 18.32 -7.87 -10.52
N THR A 365 18.93 -6.88 -11.14
CA THR A 365 18.22 -5.90 -11.97
C THR A 365 17.52 -6.57 -13.15
N GLU A 366 18.23 -7.44 -13.88
CA GLU A 366 17.68 -8.21 -14.99
C GLU A 366 16.56 -9.17 -14.53
N GLU A 367 16.77 -9.88 -13.42
CA GLU A 367 15.76 -10.78 -12.84
C GLU A 367 14.48 -10.01 -12.49
N LEU A 368 14.61 -8.92 -11.72
CA LEU A 368 13.48 -8.11 -11.28
C LEU A 368 12.73 -7.50 -12.46
N HIS A 369 13.45 -7.04 -13.49
CA HIS A 369 12.84 -6.49 -14.68
C HIS A 369 12.12 -7.58 -15.51
N GLY A 370 12.69 -8.79 -15.60
CA GLY A 370 12.04 -9.95 -16.22
C GLY A 370 10.79 -10.40 -15.47
N ILE A 371 10.82 -10.40 -14.13
CA ILE A 371 9.64 -10.64 -13.29
C ILE A 371 8.58 -9.58 -13.54
N TRP A 372 8.95 -8.31 -13.53
CA TRP A 372 8.04 -7.21 -13.79
C TRP A 372 7.34 -7.36 -15.16
N LYS A 373 8.08 -7.72 -16.23
CA LYS A 373 7.50 -8.01 -17.55
C LYS A 373 6.41 -9.10 -17.48
N ARG A 374 6.70 -10.23 -16.81
CA ARG A 374 5.70 -11.30 -16.62
C ARG A 374 4.50 -10.84 -15.78
N MET A 375 4.75 -10.03 -14.74
CA MET A 375 3.70 -9.46 -13.90
C MET A 375 2.73 -8.59 -14.70
N ILE A 376 3.23 -7.77 -15.65
CA ILE A 376 2.38 -6.88 -16.45
C ILE A 376 1.65 -7.63 -17.56
N THR A 377 2.22 -8.70 -18.12
CA THR A 377 1.61 -9.51 -19.19
C THR A 377 0.45 -10.39 -18.70
N ALA A 378 0.49 -10.89 -17.47
CA ALA A 378 -0.59 -11.74 -16.94
C ALA A 378 -1.95 -11.03 -16.94
N ASP A 379 -3.05 -11.69 -17.30
CA ASP A 379 -4.35 -11.01 -17.39
C ASP A 379 -5.55 -11.90 -17.08
N ALA A 380 -6.73 -11.53 -17.59
CA ALA A 380 -7.98 -12.21 -17.25
C ALA A 380 -8.02 -13.66 -17.74
N GLU A 381 -7.27 -14.01 -18.78
CA GLU A 381 -7.32 -15.34 -19.37
C GLU A 381 -6.39 -16.31 -18.63
N PRO A 382 -6.91 -17.47 -18.16
CA PRO A 382 -6.14 -18.45 -17.39
C PRO A 382 -4.84 -18.92 -18.06
N GLU A 383 -4.80 -19.00 -19.40
CA GLU A 383 -3.59 -19.39 -20.14
C GLU A 383 -2.43 -18.40 -19.95
N ASN A 384 -2.72 -17.13 -19.62
CA ASN A 384 -1.72 -16.09 -19.41
C ASN A 384 -1.28 -15.99 -17.94
N TRP A 385 -1.79 -16.84 -17.05
CA TRP A 385 -1.47 -16.75 -15.64
C TRP A 385 -0.09 -17.34 -15.35
N PRO A 386 0.71 -16.73 -14.46
CA PRO A 386 1.99 -17.30 -14.07
C PRO A 386 1.83 -18.71 -13.47
N ASP A 387 2.81 -19.56 -13.70
CA ASP A 387 2.80 -20.94 -13.21
C ASP A 387 2.81 -21.01 -11.67
N CYS A 388 2.26 -22.11 -11.13
CA CYS A 388 2.42 -22.44 -9.73
C CYS A 388 3.75 -23.15 -9.51
N THR A 389 4.54 -22.65 -8.55
CA THR A 389 5.81 -23.27 -8.15
C THR A 389 5.80 -23.83 -6.73
N CYS A 390 4.73 -23.62 -5.95
CA CYS A 390 4.68 -24.05 -4.55
C CYS A 390 3.98 -25.39 -4.32
N GLY A 391 3.40 -26.00 -5.35
CA GLY A 391 2.61 -27.25 -5.26
C GLY A 391 1.27 -27.12 -4.50
N GLY A 392 1.04 -26.01 -3.79
CA GLY A 392 -0.18 -25.75 -3.03
C GLY A 392 -1.22 -24.91 -3.76
N CYS A 393 -0.87 -24.24 -4.86
CA CYS A 393 -1.89 -23.72 -5.78
C CYS A 393 -2.21 -24.85 -6.75
N THR A 394 -3.41 -25.41 -6.63
CA THR A 394 -3.88 -26.48 -7.51
C THR A 394 -3.82 -26.03 -8.98
N THR A 395 -3.56 -26.97 -9.90
CA THR A 395 -3.69 -26.74 -11.36
C THR A 395 -5.14 -26.59 -11.78
N GLU A 396 -6.06 -27.20 -11.03
CA GLU A 396 -7.48 -26.97 -11.15
C GLU A 396 -7.80 -25.57 -10.61
N LEU A 397 -8.60 -24.81 -11.37
CA LEU A 397 -8.96 -23.45 -10.98
C LEU A 397 -9.72 -23.45 -9.66
N ASN A 398 -10.63 -24.40 -9.46
CA ASN A 398 -11.47 -24.50 -8.27
C ASN A 398 -11.49 -25.94 -7.74
N LYS A 399 -11.41 -26.11 -6.42
CA LYS A 399 -11.48 -27.43 -5.76
C LYS A 399 -12.20 -27.32 -4.41
N LEU A 400 -13.04 -28.30 -4.07
CA LEU A 400 -13.65 -28.40 -2.74
C LEU A 400 -12.71 -29.13 -1.77
N GLU A 401 -12.46 -28.55 -0.59
CA GLU A 401 -11.65 -29.15 0.47
C GLU A 401 -12.35 -29.01 1.83
N LYS A 402 -13.01 -30.10 2.26
CA LYS A 402 -13.79 -30.14 3.50
C LYS A 402 -14.82 -29.00 3.53
N GLU A 403 -14.73 -28.10 4.50
CA GLU A 403 -15.62 -26.95 4.69
C GLU A 403 -15.12 -25.68 3.97
N HIS A 404 -14.28 -25.82 2.94
CA HIS A 404 -13.71 -24.70 2.19
C HIS A 404 -13.72 -24.96 0.69
N ILE A 405 -13.81 -23.89 -0.09
CA ILE A 405 -13.56 -23.89 -1.54
C ILE A 405 -12.19 -23.27 -1.78
N LEU A 406 -11.30 -23.99 -2.46
CA LEU A 406 -10.07 -23.44 -3.02
C LEU A 406 -10.38 -22.75 -4.35
N ILE A 407 -10.44 -21.42 -4.36
CA ILE A 407 -10.65 -20.61 -5.56
C ILE A 407 -9.31 -20.06 -6.00
N HIS A 408 -8.80 -20.56 -7.12
CA HIS A 408 -7.46 -20.28 -7.65
C HIS A 408 -6.35 -20.53 -6.60
N GLY A 409 -6.51 -21.56 -5.77
CA GLY A 409 -5.61 -21.89 -4.66
C GLY A 409 -5.77 -20.99 -3.42
N LYS A 410 -6.80 -20.14 -3.35
CA LYS A 410 -7.19 -19.42 -2.13
C LYS A 410 -8.31 -20.15 -1.42
N SER A 411 -8.07 -20.50 -0.16
CA SER A 411 -9.10 -21.09 0.69
C SER A 411 -10.13 -20.04 1.11
N VAL A 412 -11.40 -20.35 0.83
CA VAL A 412 -12.57 -19.54 1.17
C VAL A 412 -13.53 -20.44 1.95
N PRO A 413 -14.01 -20.04 3.14
CA PRO A 413 -14.98 -20.82 3.90
C PRO A 413 -16.22 -21.11 3.07
N LEU A 414 -16.67 -22.37 3.11
CA LEU A 414 -17.89 -22.79 2.45
C LEU A 414 -19.09 -22.29 3.28
N PRO A 415 -20.05 -21.60 2.66
CA PRO A 415 -21.29 -21.23 3.34
C PRO A 415 -22.03 -22.46 3.87
N THR A 416 -22.58 -22.39 5.08
CA THR A 416 -23.26 -23.53 5.74
C THR A 416 -24.38 -24.12 4.89
N ARG A 417 -25.06 -23.29 4.09
CA ARG A 417 -26.12 -23.72 3.15
C ARG A 417 -25.63 -24.64 2.01
N TYR A 418 -24.32 -24.72 1.79
CA TYR A 418 -23.68 -25.61 0.83
C TYR A 418 -22.95 -26.79 1.50
N ALA A 419 -23.08 -26.94 2.82
CA ALA A 419 -22.47 -28.06 3.54
C ALA A 419 -22.98 -29.41 3.01
N GLY A 420 -22.03 -30.31 2.72
CA GLY A 420 -22.32 -31.66 2.22
C GLY A 420 -22.64 -31.76 0.72
N LEU A 421 -22.58 -30.65 -0.02
CA LEU A 421 -22.73 -30.65 -1.48
C LEU A 421 -21.39 -30.85 -2.18
N GLU A 422 -21.42 -31.48 -3.35
CA GLU A 422 -20.25 -31.56 -4.23
C GLU A 422 -20.04 -30.23 -5.01
N LEU A 423 -18.80 -29.99 -5.48
CA LEU A 423 -18.46 -28.74 -6.16
C LEU A 423 -19.36 -28.46 -7.37
N ASP A 424 -19.66 -29.48 -8.18
CA ASP A 424 -20.52 -29.34 -9.35
C ASP A 424 -21.96 -28.96 -9.00
N GLU A 425 -22.47 -29.44 -7.85
CA GLU A 425 -23.80 -29.06 -7.35
C GLU A 425 -23.81 -27.59 -6.90
N ILE A 426 -22.74 -27.15 -6.23
CA ILE A 426 -22.58 -25.74 -5.82
C ILE A 426 -22.54 -24.84 -7.06
N ILE A 427 -21.72 -25.19 -8.06
CA ILE A 427 -21.62 -24.45 -9.32
C ILE A 427 -22.97 -24.41 -10.05
N SER A 428 -23.71 -25.53 -10.06
CA SER A 428 -25.04 -25.60 -10.64
C SER A 428 -26.01 -24.62 -9.95
N ARG A 429 -25.97 -24.52 -8.61
CA ARG A 429 -26.78 -23.54 -7.87
C ARG A 429 -26.37 -22.09 -8.12
N LEU A 430 -25.10 -21.83 -8.44
CA LEU A 430 -24.56 -20.50 -8.75
C LEU A 430 -24.84 -20.02 -10.19
N GLN A 431 -25.56 -20.79 -11.01
CA GLN A 431 -25.92 -20.38 -12.37
C GLN A 431 -26.53 -18.97 -12.39
N ALA A 432 -26.03 -18.15 -13.32
CA ALA A 432 -26.39 -16.75 -13.45
C ALA A 432 -27.90 -16.61 -13.70
N ARG A 433 -28.57 -15.84 -12.84
CA ARG A 433 -29.99 -15.51 -13.02
C ARG A 433 -30.17 -14.33 -13.96
N SER A 434 -31.21 -14.36 -14.78
CA SER A 434 -31.57 -13.21 -15.61
C SER A 434 -31.74 -11.95 -14.76
N PRO A 435 -31.14 -10.80 -15.13
CA PRO A 435 -30.48 -10.50 -16.40
C PRO A 435 -28.94 -10.65 -16.38
N ALA A 436 -28.37 -11.38 -15.44
CA ALA A 436 -26.93 -11.64 -15.34
C ALA A 436 -26.43 -12.61 -16.42
N GLN A 437 -25.17 -12.41 -16.82
CA GLN A 437 -24.41 -13.28 -17.73
C GLN A 437 -23.29 -13.97 -16.94
N LYS A 438 -22.72 -15.04 -17.50
CA LYS A 438 -21.50 -15.64 -16.92
C LYS A 438 -20.33 -14.66 -17.02
N LEU A 439 -19.41 -14.71 -16.06
CA LEU A 439 -18.21 -13.87 -16.07
C LEU A 439 -17.26 -14.26 -17.21
N SER A 440 -17.33 -15.51 -17.70
CA SER A 440 -16.58 -15.98 -18.88
C SER A 440 -17.06 -15.38 -20.21
N GLU A 441 -18.26 -14.82 -20.26
CA GLU A 441 -18.83 -14.18 -21.47
C GLU A 441 -18.43 -12.70 -21.62
N ILE A 442 -17.74 -12.13 -20.64
CA ILE A 442 -17.28 -10.74 -20.68
C ILE A 442 -16.20 -10.59 -21.76
N LYS A 443 -16.50 -9.83 -22.81
CA LYS A 443 -15.51 -9.51 -23.86
C LYS A 443 -14.42 -8.58 -23.31
N CYS A 444 -13.30 -9.17 -22.89
CA CYS A 444 -12.21 -8.43 -22.25
C CYS A 444 -11.27 -7.72 -23.24
N ARG A 445 -11.27 -8.17 -24.51
CA ARG A 445 -10.46 -7.60 -25.59
C ARG A 445 -11.31 -7.51 -26.85
N ILE A 446 -11.26 -6.36 -27.52
CA ILE A 446 -11.99 -6.11 -28.76
C ILE A 446 -11.07 -5.46 -29.78
N ASN A 447 -11.49 -5.51 -31.05
CA ASN A 447 -10.87 -4.74 -32.13
C ASN A 447 -11.84 -3.64 -32.56
N VAL A 448 -11.33 -2.44 -32.81
CA VAL A 448 -12.12 -1.29 -33.25
C VAL A 448 -11.43 -0.57 -34.39
N MET A 449 -12.21 0.19 -35.16
CA MET A 449 -11.70 1.00 -36.26
C MET A 449 -12.39 2.36 -36.25
N GLY A 450 -11.62 3.41 -36.56
CA GLY A 450 -12.12 4.78 -36.62
C GLY A 450 -11.00 5.80 -36.78
N ASP A 451 -11.40 7.07 -36.91
CA ASP A 451 -10.51 8.22 -36.95
C ASP A 451 -10.00 8.54 -35.55
N VAL A 452 -8.67 8.59 -35.38
CA VAL A 452 -8.01 8.86 -34.10
C VAL A 452 -7.27 10.18 -34.19
N GLY A 453 -7.51 11.06 -33.21
CA GLY A 453 -6.82 12.33 -33.09
C GLY A 453 -7.06 12.98 -31.72
N GLY A 454 -6.65 14.23 -31.57
CA GLY A 454 -6.87 14.97 -30.32
C GLY A 454 -6.11 14.37 -29.15
N ARG A 455 -4.81 14.12 -29.37
CA ARG A 455 -3.87 13.64 -28.36
C ARG A 455 -3.81 14.57 -27.16
N TRP A 456 -3.63 13.98 -26.00
CA TRP A 456 -3.40 14.68 -24.75
C TRP A 456 -2.50 13.84 -23.86
N GLY A 457 -1.95 14.49 -22.84
CA GLY A 457 -1.14 13.85 -21.82
C GLY A 457 0.30 14.34 -21.79
N PRO A 458 1.05 13.98 -20.74
CA PRO A 458 0.59 13.18 -19.60
C PRO A 458 -0.45 13.92 -18.75
N LEU A 459 -1.58 13.25 -18.46
CA LEU A 459 -2.64 13.74 -17.55
C LEU A 459 -3.08 12.63 -16.60
N SER A 460 -3.64 13.04 -15.47
CA SER A 460 -4.09 12.15 -14.40
C SER A 460 -5.35 11.36 -14.81
N ASN A 461 -5.28 10.03 -14.83
CA ASN A 461 -6.43 9.14 -15.04
C ASN A 461 -7.34 9.07 -13.79
N HIS A 462 -8.38 8.23 -13.80
CA HIS A 462 -9.30 8.09 -12.65
C HIS A 462 -8.67 7.47 -11.39
N TYR A 463 -7.52 6.80 -11.52
CA TYR A 463 -6.68 6.39 -10.39
C TYR A 463 -5.68 7.47 -9.98
N GLY A 464 -5.57 8.55 -10.74
CA GLY A 464 -4.64 9.62 -10.49
C GLY A 464 -3.33 9.49 -11.26
N GLU A 465 -3.07 8.35 -11.92
CA GLU A 465 -1.83 8.01 -12.65
C GLU A 465 -1.65 8.89 -13.91
N GLN A 466 -0.43 9.37 -14.19
CA GLN A 466 -0.14 10.12 -15.43
C GLN A 466 -0.15 9.19 -16.63
N VAL A 467 -1.06 9.42 -17.56
CA VAL A 467 -1.23 8.63 -18.78
C VAL A 467 -1.40 9.55 -19.99
N HIS A 468 -1.09 9.02 -21.16
CA HIS A 468 -1.48 9.61 -22.44
C HIS A 468 -2.85 9.13 -22.87
N GLY A 469 -3.48 9.89 -23.76
CA GLY A 469 -4.71 9.47 -24.39
C GLY A 469 -5.02 10.24 -25.65
N ALA A 470 -6.10 9.84 -26.28
CA ALA A 470 -6.60 10.40 -27.52
C ALA A 470 -8.11 10.19 -27.63
N VAL A 471 -8.71 10.66 -28.71
CA VAL A 471 -10.12 10.44 -29.01
C VAL A 471 -10.24 9.67 -30.32
N MET A 472 -11.02 8.61 -30.29
CA MET A 472 -11.45 7.89 -31.49
C MET A 472 -12.89 8.28 -31.84
N ARG A 473 -13.12 8.55 -33.12
CA ARG A 473 -14.43 8.88 -33.71
C ARG A 473 -14.71 7.95 -34.88
N THR A 474 -15.97 7.65 -35.12
CA THR A 474 -16.42 7.07 -36.40
C THR A 474 -17.25 8.11 -37.14
N GLY A 475 -17.54 7.90 -38.43
CA GLY A 475 -18.35 8.83 -39.23
C GLY A 475 -19.79 9.08 -38.71
N GLY A 476 -20.20 8.42 -37.62
CA GLY A 476 -21.44 8.70 -36.88
C GLY A 476 -21.22 9.57 -35.63
N SER A 477 -22.20 9.65 -34.73
CA SER A 477 -22.13 10.43 -33.48
C SER A 477 -21.40 9.73 -32.33
N SER A 478 -20.86 8.52 -32.55
CA SER A 478 -20.20 7.72 -31.51
C SER A 478 -18.73 8.09 -31.38
N ASN A 479 -18.25 8.20 -30.14
CA ASN A 479 -16.85 8.41 -29.82
C ASN A 479 -16.41 7.50 -28.66
N ALA A 480 -15.10 7.27 -28.58
CA ALA A 480 -14.47 6.59 -27.45
C ALA A 480 -13.17 7.31 -27.09
N ILE A 481 -12.87 7.38 -25.79
CA ILE A 481 -11.58 7.88 -25.32
C ILE A 481 -10.57 6.74 -25.32
N LEU A 482 -9.45 6.93 -25.99
CA LEU A 482 -8.28 6.07 -25.88
C LEU A 482 -7.46 6.53 -24.68
N GLU A 483 -7.05 5.60 -23.82
CA GLU A 483 -6.25 5.92 -22.63
C GLU A 483 -5.25 4.79 -22.36
N GLU A 484 -4.01 5.11 -21.99
CA GLU A 484 -3.10 4.07 -21.49
C GLU A 484 -3.67 3.45 -20.21
N MET A 485 -3.63 2.13 -20.10
CA MET A 485 -4.15 1.42 -18.94
C MET A 485 -3.42 1.76 -17.63
N GLY A 486 -2.17 2.23 -17.76
CA GLY A 486 -1.34 2.83 -16.72
C GLY A 486 -0.20 3.63 -17.36
N PRO A 487 0.63 4.33 -16.57
CA PRO A 487 1.71 5.15 -17.08
C PRO A 487 2.66 4.34 -17.96
N GLY A 488 2.84 4.76 -19.22
CA GLY A 488 3.73 4.10 -20.17
C GLY A 488 3.30 2.68 -20.56
N ALA A 489 2.04 2.30 -20.30
CA ALA A 489 1.52 0.99 -20.68
C ALA A 489 1.39 0.85 -22.21
N PHE A 490 1.25 1.96 -22.94
CA PHE A 490 1.20 1.95 -24.40
C PHE A 490 1.90 3.20 -24.98
N PRO A 491 3.26 3.20 -24.99
CA PRO A 491 4.05 4.34 -25.47
C PRO A 491 3.65 4.93 -26.83
N PRO A 492 3.22 4.13 -27.83
CA PRO A 492 2.78 4.68 -29.13
C PRO A 492 1.67 5.73 -29.05
N LEU A 493 0.86 5.74 -27.98
CA LEU A 493 -0.24 6.70 -27.83
C LEU A 493 0.24 8.15 -27.72
N SER A 494 1.47 8.36 -27.26
CA SER A 494 2.10 9.68 -27.17
C SER A 494 2.49 10.27 -28.52
N ALA A 495 2.73 9.44 -29.54
CA ALA A 495 3.41 9.83 -30.77
C ALA A 495 2.88 9.10 -32.03
N PHE A 496 1.57 9.11 -32.25
CA PHE A 496 0.95 8.55 -33.46
C PHE A 496 0.61 9.62 -34.51
N SER A 497 0.49 9.21 -35.77
CA SER A 497 -0.05 10.03 -36.86
C SER A 497 -1.57 10.08 -36.78
N GLU A 498 -2.21 11.24 -36.78
CA GLU A 498 -3.69 11.31 -36.75
C GLU A 498 -4.32 10.73 -38.04
N GLY A 499 -5.56 10.25 -37.95
CA GLY A 499 -6.32 9.70 -39.06
C GLY A 499 -6.98 8.35 -38.73
N GLU A 500 -7.38 7.60 -39.76
CA GLU A 500 -8.02 6.28 -39.58
C GLU A 500 -7.03 5.23 -39.09
N HIS A 501 -7.39 4.54 -37.99
CA HIS A 501 -6.61 3.46 -37.40
C HIS A 501 -7.49 2.24 -37.13
N VAL A 502 -6.85 1.07 -37.19
CA VAL A 502 -7.33 -0.17 -36.59
C VAL A 502 -6.62 -0.34 -35.26
N LEU A 503 -7.40 -0.48 -34.18
CA LEU A 503 -6.87 -0.89 -32.88
C LEU A 503 -7.26 -2.32 -32.59
N CYS A 504 -6.28 -3.13 -32.19
CA CYS A 504 -6.46 -4.53 -31.86
C CYS A 504 -6.20 -4.78 -30.37
N ASP A 505 -6.89 -5.76 -29.80
CA ASP A 505 -6.72 -6.21 -28.41
C ASP A 505 -6.81 -5.07 -27.38
N VAL A 506 -7.77 -4.17 -27.58
CA VAL A 506 -8.03 -3.07 -26.65
C VAL A 506 -9.05 -3.50 -25.60
N ALA A 507 -8.87 -3.04 -24.36
CA ALA A 507 -9.79 -3.38 -23.28
C ALA A 507 -10.94 -2.34 -23.21
N PRO A 508 -12.21 -2.74 -23.42
CA PRO A 508 -13.34 -1.82 -23.41
C PRO A 508 -13.72 -1.41 -21.99
N GLY A 509 -14.30 -0.23 -21.80
CA GLY A 509 -14.88 0.12 -20.50
C GLY A 509 -15.64 1.42 -20.50
N GLN A 510 -16.04 1.83 -19.30
CA GLN A 510 -16.77 3.08 -19.09
C GLN A 510 -16.20 3.89 -17.93
N TRP A 511 -16.20 5.20 -18.11
CA TRP A 511 -15.94 6.14 -17.01
C TRP A 511 -16.76 7.40 -17.19
N ARG A 512 -17.53 7.78 -16.15
CA ARG A 512 -18.41 8.96 -16.16
C ARG A 512 -19.32 9.01 -17.39
N LYS A 513 -19.92 7.86 -17.73
CA LYS A 513 -20.79 7.65 -18.90
C LYS A 513 -20.11 7.77 -20.27
N THR A 514 -18.79 7.95 -20.31
CA THR A 514 -18.02 7.97 -21.56
C THR A 514 -17.38 6.61 -21.82
N THR A 515 -17.54 6.09 -23.04
CA THR A 515 -16.88 4.86 -23.48
C THR A 515 -15.37 5.08 -23.55
N ARG A 516 -14.62 4.10 -23.03
CA ARG A 516 -13.16 4.12 -23.01
C ARG A 516 -12.60 2.84 -23.60
N LEU A 517 -11.43 2.97 -24.21
CA LEU A 517 -10.61 1.88 -24.71
C LEU A 517 -9.25 2.00 -24.05
N TYR A 518 -8.95 1.05 -23.17
CA TYR A 518 -7.71 1.01 -22.43
C TYR A 518 -6.65 0.25 -23.22
N LEU A 519 -5.48 0.87 -23.37
CA LEU A 519 -4.37 0.39 -24.18
C LEU A 519 -3.21 -0.07 -23.29
N ASP A 520 -2.65 -1.24 -23.59
CA ASP A 520 -1.47 -1.79 -22.93
C ASP A 520 -0.55 -2.51 -23.93
N GLY A 521 0.49 -3.19 -23.44
CA GLY A 521 1.49 -3.85 -24.28
C GLY A 521 0.94 -4.99 -25.18
N ARG A 522 -0.31 -5.43 -24.97
CA ARG A 522 -0.97 -6.37 -25.89
C ARG A 522 -1.68 -5.65 -27.04
N SER A 523 -2.08 -4.41 -26.82
CA SER A 523 -2.80 -3.64 -27.82
C SER A 523 -1.90 -3.30 -29.00
N LYS A 524 -2.49 -3.19 -30.18
CA LYS A 524 -1.83 -2.69 -31.38
C LYS A 524 -2.62 -1.53 -31.96
N MET A 525 -1.93 -0.55 -32.49
CA MET A 525 -2.52 0.58 -33.17
C MET A 525 -1.82 0.72 -34.51
N VAL A 526 -2.57 0.55 -35.60
CA VAL A 526 -2.03 0.50 -36.96
C VAL A 526 -2.83 1.49 -37.82
N PRO A 527 -2.18 2.41 -38.55
CA PRO A 527 -2.86 3.24 -39.53
C PRO A 527 -3.61 2.36 -40.55
N LEU A 528 -4.84 2.71 -40.90
CA LEU A 528 -5.69 1.87 -41.76
C LEU A 528 -5.02 1.57 -43.12
N LYS A 529 -4.28 2.55 -43.65
CA LYS A 529 -3.52 2.42 -44.91
C LYS A 529 -2.40 1.37 -44.85
N GLU A 530 -1.92 1.06 -43.65
CA GLU A 530 -0.83 0.12 -43.38
C GLU A 530 -1.35 -1.24 -42.90
N TRP A 531 -2.67 -1.40 -42.75
CA TRP A 531 -3.28 -2.65 -42.34
C TRP A 531 -3.15 -3.72 -43.43
N LYS A 532 -2.29 -4.71 -43.20
CA LYS A 532 -2.02 -5.84 -44.12
C LYS A 532 -2.54 -7.19 -43.62
N GLY A 533 -3.21 -7.22 -42.47
CA GLY A 533 -3.72 -8.46 -41.86
C GLY A 533 -5.13 -8.81 -42.34
N ASP A 534 -5.57 -10.04 -42.03
CA ASP A 534 -6.97 -10.42 -42.14
C ASP A 534 -7.85 -9.44 -41.33
N SER A 535 -9.02 -9.07 -41.86
CA SER A 535 -9.95 -8.17 -41.17
C SER A 535 -10.40 -8.82 -39.85
N PRO A 536 -9.96 -8.33 -38.68
CA PRO A 536 -10.38 -8.89 -37.41
C PRO A 536 -11.86 -8.56 -37.18
N GLU A 537 -12.55 -9.29 -36.31
CA GLU A 537 -13.93 -8.94 -35.95
C GLU A 537 -13.95 -7.54 -35.31
N ILE A 538 -14.47 -6.55 -36.04
CA ILE A 538 -14.54 -5.15 -35.60
C ILE A 538 -15.82 -4.92 -34.79
N THR A 539 -15.64 -4.53 -33.54
CA THR A 539 -16.72 -4.03 -32.69
C THR A 539 -17.02 -2.58 -33.05
N ARG A 540 -18.26 -2.27 -33.43
CA ARG A 540 -18.72 -0.88 -33.64
C ARG A 540 -18.69 -0.13 -32.31
N LEU A 541 -18.22 1.13 -32.30
CA LEU A 541 -18.09 1.92 -31.07
C LEU A 541 -19.40 2.02 -30.25
N GLY A 542 -20.55 2.12 -30.91
CA GLY A 542 -21.86 2.17 -30.25
C GLY A 542 -22.34 0.84 -29.65
N LEU A 543 -21.67 -0.28 -29.96
CA LEU A 543 -21.99 -1.63 -29.46
C LEU A 543 -20.97 -2.14 -28.43
N ILE A 544 -20.03 -1.29 -28.00
CA ILE A 544 -19.06 -1.66 -26.97
C ILE A 544 -19.81 -1.96 -25.67
N GLN A 545 -19.58 -3.14 -25.12
CA GLN A 545 -20.09 -3.53 -23.81
C GLN A 545 -19.47 -2.63 -22.73
N THR A 546 -20.29 -1.75 -22.16
CA THR A 546 -19.88 -0.79 -21.13
C THR A 546 -20.46 -1.09 -19.76
N ARG A 547 -21.40 -2.04 -19.70
CA ARG A 547 -22.09 -2.44 -18.48
C ARG A 547 -22.18 -3.95 -18.37
N ILE A 548 -22.34 -4.41 -17.14
CA ILE A 548 -22.45 -5.82 -16.79
C ILE A 548 -23.52 -6.06 -15.72
N ASN A 549 -24.18 -7.20 -15.85
CA ASN A 549 -24.98 -7.82 -14.81
C ASN A 549 -24.30 -9.13 -14.41
N ALA A 550 -24.09 -9.36 -13.12
CA ALA A 550 -23.38 -10.53 -12.62
C ALA A 550 -24.06 -11.07 -11.36
N ASP A 551 -24.06 -12.39 -11.22
CA ASP A 551 -24.59 -13.13 -10.07
C ASP A 551 -23.49 -14.08 -9.58
N GLY A 552 -23.31 -14.19 -8.27
CA GLY A 552 -22.30 -15.09 -7.72
C GLY A 552 -22.15 -14.97 -6.21
N LEU A 553 -21.18 -15.73 -5.69
CA LEU A 553 -20.83 -15.80 -4.29
C LEU A 553 -19.74 -14.77 -3.96
N ILE A 554 -19.88 -14.08 -2.83
CA ILE A 554 -18.81 -13.23 -2.30
C ILE A 554 -17.74 -14.09 -1.65
N VAL A 555 -16.53 -14.05 -2.21
CA VAL A 555 -15.40 -14.92 -1.81
C VAL A 555 -14.22 -14.14 -1.23
N GLY A 556 -14.32 -12.81 -1.25
CA GLY A 556 -13.29 -11.92 -0.73
C GLY A 556 -13.85 -10.53 -0.47
N ARG A 557 -13.28 -9.87 0.54
CA ARG A 557 -13.71 -8.55 1.00
C ARG A 557 -12.51 -7.73 1.43
N GLY A 558 -12.53 -6.45 1.09
CA GLY A 558 -11.46 -5.51 1.37
C GLY A 558 -11.97 -4.08 1.54
N GLY A 559 -11.18 -3.29 2.25
CA GLY A 559 -11.48 -1.89 2.51
C GLY A 559 -10.19 -1.15 2.78
N THR A 560 -10.05 0.02 2.17
CA THR A 560 -8.92 0.91 2.40
C THR A 560 -9.38 2.36 2.43
N THR A 561 -8.79 3.11 3.32
CA THR A 561 -8.93 4.56 3.41
C THR A 561 -7.55 5.19 3.38
N GLY A 562 -7.48 6.45 3.02
CA GLY A 562 -6.23 7.19 3.06
C GLY A 562 -6.40 8.64 2.65
N VAL A 563 -5.29 9.31 2.47
CA VAL A 563 -5.24 10.72 2.05
C VAL A 563 -4.53 10.79 0.70
N ARG A 564 -5.09 11.55 -0.24
CA ARG A 564 -4.46 11.81 -1.54
C ARG A 564 -3.27 12.75 -1.36
N ILE A 565 -2.39 12.82 -2.36
CA ILE A 565 -1.29 13.81 -2.39
C ILE A 565 -1.82 15.23 -2.14
N SER A 566 -3.01 15.56 -2.64
CA SER A 566 -3.69 16.85 -2.44
C SER A 566 -4.34 17.04 -1.05
N GLY A 567 -4.08 16.17 -0.07
CA GLY A 567 -4.67 16.24 1.28
C GLY A 567 -6.14 15.82 1.40
N LYS A 568 -6.81 15.46 0.29
CA LYS A 568 -8.22 15.02 0.30
C LYS A 568 -8.34 13.57 0.76
N PRO A 569 -9.25 13.24 1.70
CA PRO A 569 -9.48 11.86 2.10
C PRO A 569 -10.09 11.06 0.95
N TRP A 570 -9.83 9.76 0.94
CA TRP A 570 -10.46 8.81 0.03
C TRP A 570 -10.76 7.52 0.77
N ALA A 571 -11.81 6.84 0.31
CA ALA A 571 -12.20 5.52 0.75
C ALA A 571 -12.50 4.65 -0.46
N MET A 572 -12.15 3.38 -0.35
CA MET A 572 -12.39 2.35 -1.35
C MET A 572 -12.82 1.08 -0.64
N VAL A 573 -13.91 0.50 -1.11
CA VAL A 573 -14.39 -0.81 -0.69
C VAL A 573 -14.28 -1.76 -1.88
N THR A 574 -13.79 -2.97 -1.62
CA THR A 574 -13.65 -4.02 -2.63
C THR A 574 -14.35 -5.30 -2.17
N ALA A 575 -14.92 -6.03 -3.11
CA ALA A 575 -15.38 -7.40 -2.91
C ALA A 575 -14.95 -8.26 -4.11
N HIS A 576 -14.96 -9.57 -3.97
CA HIS A 576 -14.70 -10.51 -5.05
C HIS A 576 -15.91 -11.39 -5.24
N LEU A 577 -16.47 -11.39 -6.45
CA LEU A 577 -17.62 -12.20 -6.84
C LEU A 577 -17.12 -13.40 -7.63
N TRP A 578 -17.57 -14.60 -7.27
CA TRP A 578 -17.27 -15.85 -7.94
C TRP A 578 -18.55 -16.48 -8.48
N ASP A 579 -18.60 -16.79 -9.77
CA ASP A 579 -19.79 -17.35 -10.44
C ASP A 579 -19.74 -18.89 -10.58
N GLY A 580 -18.79 -19.54 -9.90
CA GLY A 580 -18.51 -20.97 -10.04
C GLY A 580 -17.31 -21.27 -10.95
N GLU A 581 -16.94 -20.33 -11.82
CA GLU A 581 -15.87 -20.51 -12.80
C GLU A 581 -14.78 -19.43 -12.62
N ARG A 582 -15.15 -18.16 -12.75
CA ARG A 582 -14.25 -17.00 -12.71
C ARG A 582 -14.50 -16.13 -11.49
N VAL A 583 -13.53 -15.29 -11.17
CA VAL A 583 -13.62 -14.28 -10.11
C VAL A 583 -13.48 -12.89 -10.72
N ILE A 584 -14.35 -11.96 -10.33
CA ILE A 584 -14.26 -10.55 -10.71
C ILE A 584 -14.22 -9.64 -9.47
N GLU A 585 -13.36 -8.62 -9.51
CA GLU A 585 -13.27 -7.61 -8.45
C GLU A 585 -14.42 -6.60 -8.61
N ILE A 586 -15.19 -6.40 -7.54
CA ILE A 586 -16.14 -5.31 -7.37
C ILE A 586 -15.43 -4.18 -6.64
N VAL A 587 -15.52 -2.96 -7.16
CA VAL A 587 -14.91 -1.77 -6.54
C VAL A 587 -15.89 -0.62 -6.44
N ALA A 588 -15.88 0.05 -5.28
CA ALA A 588 -16.64 1.26 -5.03
C ALA A 588 -15.77 2.33 -4.37
N PHE A 589 -16.01 3.60 -4.75
CA PHE A 589 -15.31 4.76 -4.22
C PHE A 589 -16.31 5.82 -3.76
N GLY A 590 -16.00 6.52 -2.66
CA GLY A 590 -16.78 7.65 -2.18
C GLY A 590 -18.28 7.34 -2.10
N ARG A 591 -19.13 8.13 -2.77
CA ARG A 591 -20.60 7.94 -2.78
C ARG A 591 -21.08 6.62 -3.38
N GLY A 592 -20.24 5.89 -4.11
CA GLY A 592 -20.57 4.55 -4.60
C GLY A 592 -20.55 3.48 -3.50
N ILE A 593 -19.98 3.78 -2.33
CA ILE A 593 -19.97 2.86 -1.19
C ILE A 593 -21.35 2.92 -0.52
N SER A 594 -22.23 1.99 -0.90
CA SER A 594 -23.56 1.85 -0.30
C SER A 594 -23.51 1.06 1.02
N GLU A 595 -24.58 1.15 1.80
CA GLU A 595 -24.78 0.33 3.00
C GLU A 595 -24.80 -1.18 2.66
N SER A 596 -25.49 -1.55 1.57
CA SER A 596 -25.52 -2.93 1.08
C SER A 596 -24.11 -3.47 0.83
N LEU A 597 -23.25 -2.70 0.14
CA LEU A 597 -21.86 -3.11 -0.13
C LEU A 597 -21.00 -3.15 1.14
N SER A 598 -21.29 -2.30 2.11
CA SER A 598 -20.54 -2.20 3.37
C SER A 598 -20.86 -3.36 4.33
N THR A 599 -22.08 -3.90 4.26
CA THR A 599 -22.57 -5.01 5.10
C THR A 599 -22.43 -6.38 4.46
N LEU A 600 -21.87 -6.47 3.24
CA LEU A 600 -21.56 -7.75 2.59
C LEU A 600 -20.55 -8.55 3.40
N GLN A 601 -20.84 -9.83 3.56
CA GLN A 601 -19.95 -10.81 4.15
C GLN A 601 -19.46 -11.81 3.10
N VAL A 602 -18.31 -12.43 3.39
CA VAL A 602 -17.86 -13.59 2.61
C VAL A 602 -18.89 -14.70 2.83
N GLY A 603 -19.34 -15.30 1.73
CA GLY A 603 -20.42 -16.28 1.73
C GLY A 603 -21.78 -15.71 1.30
N ASP A 604 -21.99 -14.39 1.21
CA ASP A 604 -23.24 -13.84 0.66
C ASP A 604 -23.36 -14.15 -0.85
N ARG A 605 -24.55 -14.49 -1.34
CA ARG A 605 -24.83 -14.51 -2.79
C ARG A 605 -25.39 -13.17 -3.23
N LEU A 606 -24.82 -12.62 -4.30
CA LEU A 606 -25.10 -11.26 -4.75
C LEU A 606 -25.48 -11.21 -6.22
N LEU A 607 -26.59 -10.55 -6.54
CA LEU A 607 -26.93 -10.11 -7.89
C LEU A 607 -26.59 -8.62 -8.04
N ILE A 608 -25.75 -8.29 -9.02
CA ILE A 608 -25.42 -6.92 -9.40
C ILE A 608 -25.99 -6.67 -10.79
N THR A 609 -26.72 -5.56 -10.95
CA THR A 609 -27.25 -5.14 -12.26
C THR A 609 -26.85 -3.71 -12.60
N GLY A 610 -26.64 -3.44 -13.89
CA GLY A 610 -26.34 -2.11 -14.41
C GLY A 610 -24.99 -1.53 -13.95
N ALA A 611 -24.04 -2.37 -13.54
CA ALA A 611 -22.72 -1.92 -13.11
C ALA A 611 -21.84 -1.53 -14.30
N GLU A 612 -20.95 -0.56 -14.08
CA GLU A 612 -20.00 -0.11 -15.11
C GLU A 612 -18.87 -1.13 -15.24
N LEU A 613 -18.59 -1.57 -16.47
CA LEU A 613 -17.43 -2.41 -16.75
C LEU A 613 -16.19 -1.52 -16.80
N GLY A 614 -15.21 -1.83 -15.95
CA GLY A 614 -13.91 -1.16 -15.95
C GLY A 614 -12.77 -2.16 -16.05
N PHE A 615 -11.57 -1.64 -16.32
CA PHE A 615 -10.34 -2.42 -16.31
C PHE A 615 -9.32 -1.86 -15.33
N ARG A 616 -8.49 -2.74 -14.78
CA ARG A 616 -7.36 -2.38 -13.94
C ARG A 616 -6.26 -3.42 -14.11
N ALA A 617 -5.08 -2.98 -14.59
CA ALA A 617 -3.92 -3.86 -14.76
C ALA A 617 -4.24 -5.14 -15.56
N GLY A 618 -4.95 -5.01 -16.67
CA GLY A 618 -5.31 -6.12 -17.56
C GLY A 618 -6.52 -6.94 -17.11
N LEU A 619 -7.09 -6.67 -15.93
CA LEU A 619 -8.23 -7.42 -15.40
C LEU A 619 -9.54 -6.61 -15.49
N PRO A 620 -10.66 -7.25 -15.87
CA PRO A 620 -11.98 -6.65 -15.76
C PRO A 620 -12.36 -6.49 -14.29
N GLN A 621 -13.19 -5.49 -14.02
CA GLN A 621 -13.72 -5.19 -12.70
C GLN A 621 -15.12 -4.57 -12.84
N ILE A 622 -15.96 -4.86 -11.85
CA ILE A 622 -17.29 -4.28 -11.69
C ILE A 622 -17.12 -2.98 -10.91
N ARG A 623 -17.33 -1.84 -11.56
CA ARG A 623 -17.31 -0.53 -10.90
C ARG A 623 -18.72 -0.14 -10.48
N VAL A 624 -18.90 0.05 -9.18
CA VAL A 624 -20.18 0.47 -8.60
C VAL A 624 -20.40 1.95 -8.88
N SER A 625 -21.44 2.24 -9.65
CA SER A 625 -21.91 3.60 -9.92
C SER A 625 -23.12 3.90 -9.03
N PRO A 626 -23.12 5.01 -8.28
CA PRO A 626 -24.25 5.36 -7.41
C PRO A 626 -25.54 5.68 -8.20
N PHE A 627 -25.47 5.79 -9.52
CA PHE A 627 -26.60 6.19 -10.37
C PHE A 627 -27.21 5.03 -11.16
N SER A 628 -26.44 3.98 -11.46
CA SER A 628 -26.90 2.90 -12.35
C SER A 628 -26.78 1.51 -11.75
N THR A 629 -25.93 1.32 -10.74
CA THR A 629 -25.70 0.00 -10.16
C THR A 629 -26.74 -0.30 -9.10
N ARG A 630 -27.42 -1.44 -9.25
CA ARG A 630 -28.26 -2.03 -8.19
C ARG A 630 -27.57 -3.27 -7.66
N ILE A 631 -27.66 -3.45 -6.34
CA ILE A 631 -27.03 -4.53 -5.59
C ILE A 631 -28.12 -5.19 -4.78
N GLU A 632 -28.35 -6.49 -5.01
CA GLU A 632 -29.34 -7.29 -4.31
C GLU A 632 -28.62 -8.47 -3.64
N VAL A 633 -28.74 -8.58 -2.31
CA VAL A 633 -28.24 -9.75 -1.56
C VAL A 633 -29.34 -10.78 -1.55
N ILE A 634 -29.03 -11.94 -2.08
CA ILE A 634 -30.02 -12.93 -2.52
C ILE A 634 -30.18 -14.00 -1.45
N SER A 635 -29.06 -14.47 -0.93
CA SER A 635 -29.03 -15.40 0.17
C SER A 635 -27.86 -15.06 1.09
N ARG A 636 -28.10 -15.26 2.37
CA ARG A 636 -27.16 -15.13 3.48
C ARG A 636 -27.25 -16.41 4.30
N ASP A 637 -26.19 -16.79 5.01
CA ASP A 637 -26.21 -18.04 5.78
C ASP A 637 -27.23 -18.07 6.93
N TRP A 638 -27.66 -16.91 7.43
CA TRP A 638 -28.74 -16.81 8.43
C TRP A 638 -30.15 -16.65 7.83
N GLN A 639 -30.27 -16.56 6.50
CA GLN A 639 -31.54 -16.59 5.78
C GLN A 639 -31.63 -17.93 5.05
N SER A 640 -32.20 -18.93 5.72
CA SER A 640 -32.26 -20.33 5.25
C SER A 640 -33.13 -20.55 4.02
N ASP A 641 -33.96 -19.57 3.66
CA ASP A 641 -34.84 -19.67 2.50
C ASP A 641 -34.18 -19.03 1.27
N GLU A 642 -33.58 -19.87 0.42
CA GLU A 642 -33.51 -19.58 -1.01
C GLU A 642 -34.94 -19.71 -1.61
N THR A 643 -35.91 -18.95 -1.10
CA THR A 643 -37.16 -18.77 -1.85
C THR A 643 -36.80 -18.01 -3.10
N HIS A 644 -36.72 -18.72 -4.23
CA HIS A 644 -36.70 -18.11 -5.56
C HIS A 644 -37.79 -17.03 -5.62
N PRO A 645 -37.46 -15.73 -5.74
CA PRO A 645 -38.46 -14.77 -6.19
C PRO A 645 -38.78 -15.17 -7.63
N ASN A 646 -40.06 -15.47 -7.88
CA ASN A 646 -40.60 -15.92 -9.15
C ASN A 646 -39.85 -15.36 -10.38
N GLN A 647 -39.41 -16.26 -11.27
CA GLN A 647 -38.87 -15.93 -12.60
C GLN A 647 -39.93 -15.32 -13.57
N ASN A 648 -41.07 -14.87 -13.05
CA ASN A 648 -42.14 -14.25 -13.83
C ASN A 648 -42.45 -12.88 -13.24
N LEU A 649 -41.67 -11.87 -13.62
CA LEU A 649 -42.08 -10.47 -13.73
C LEU A 649 -41.26 -9.76 -14.80
#